data_AF-D6CVS1-F1
#
_entry.id   AF-D6CVS1-F1
#
_cell.length_a   1.000
_cell.length_b   1.000
_cell.length_c   1.000
_cell.angle_alpha   90.00
_cell.angle_beta   90.00
_cell.angle_gamma   90.00
#
_symmetry.space_group_name_H-M   'P 1'
#
loop_
_entity.id
_entity.type
_entity.pdbx_description
1 polymer ?
#
loop_
_entity_poly.entity_id
_entity_poly.type
_entity_poly.pdbx_seq_one_letter_code
_entity_poly.pdbx_strand_id
1 'polypeptide(L)'
;MPVSFLSTTQRERYGRYPETLSSEELARYFHLDDDDREWIATKRRDSHRLGYALQLTTARFLGTFLEDPAAVPGAVLHTLSSQLGIADPDCVLAYRESEQRWRHTTEIRARYGYREFADGGVQFRLGRWLCALCWTGTDRPSALFDYANGWLVGHKVLLPGVTVLERFIAEVRSRMESRLWRLLVRGVTAAQRQRLDDLLKPAEGSRQSWLDRLRKGPVRVSAPALVLALLRIETVRGLGIRLPGTHVPPSRIAALARFASTVKVSAVARLPEARRIATLVAFVHCLEASAQDDALDVLDLLLRELFTKAEKEDRKVRQRSLKDLDRAASTLAEACRMLLDPALPDGELRERVYAAIGRDELAQALNEVRGLVRPPNDVFYTELEARKATVSRFLPTLLRVIRFDANPAAQPLAQALQWLHEKPDHDPPTAIVGKAWQRHVVQDDGRINATAYSFCALDKLRSAIRRRDVFISPSWRYADPRAGLLAGAEWEAARPIVCRSLGLTAQPEATLSALTRELDETYRRVAARLPENDAVRFETVGDKTELVLSPLEALEEPASLIALRNEIKARMPRVDLPEILLEVAARTGCMEAFTHLTERTARAADLTTSLCAVLMAEACNTGPEPLVRQDSPALRRDRLMWVDQNYVRDDTLIACNAVLVAAQNRIALARAWGGGDVASADGMRFVVPVRTIHAAPNPKYFNRGRGVTWYNLLSDQCTGLNAITVPGTLRDSLVLLAVVLEQQTELQPTQIMTDTGAYSDVVFGLFRLSGYRFCPRLADVGGTRFWRVDAEADYGDLNTLARQRVNLDRITPHWDDVLRLVGSLKLGMVPAMGIMRTLQVDERPTSLAQAIAEIGRIDKTIHTLNFIDDEARRRATLLQLNLGEGRHSLAREVFHGKRGELFQRYREGQEDQLSALGLVVNMIVLWNTLYMDAVLAQLRSEGYRVKPEDEARLSPFGHEHINMLGRYSFSVPEAVARGELRPLSRKDDV
;
A
#
# COMPACT_ATOMS: atom_id res chain seq x y z
N MET A 1 -37.48 5.35 -16.47
CA MET A 1 -36.37 6.28 -16.15
C MET A 1 -35.20 5.95 -17.05
N PRO A 2 -34.57 6.90 -17.77
CA PRO A 2 -33.40 6.59 -18.59
C PRO A 2 -32.25 6.21 -17.66
N VAL A 3 -31.93 4.92 -17.59
CA VAL A 3 -30.75 4.42 -16.89
C VAL A 3 -29.60 4.51 -17.86
N SER A 4 -28.95 5.66 -17.87
CA SER A 4 -27.86 5.96 -18.80
C SER A 4 -26.63 6.31 -17.99
N PHE A 5 -25.63 5.43 -18.07
CA PHE A 5 -24.36 5.57 -17.36
C PHE A 5 -23.16 5.63 -18.31
N LEU A 6 -23.35 5.31 -19.60
CA LEU A 6 -22.35 5.51 -20.63
C LEU A 6 -22.27 6.98 -21.06
N SER A 7 -21.08 7.43 -21.42
CA SER A 7 -20.87 8.73 -22.09
C SER A 7 -21.48 8.73 -23.50
N THR A 8 -21.70 9.91 -24.08
CA THR A 8 -22.18 10.04 -25.47
C THR A 8 -21.23 9.34 -26.43
N THR A 9 -19.92 9.54 -26.28
CA THR A 9 -18.88 8.91 -27.09
C THR A 9 -18.86 7.38 -26.95
N GLN A 10 -19.02 6.85 -25.73
CA GLN A 10 -19.10 5.39 -25.52
C GLN A 10 -20.30 4.77 -26.25
N ARG A 11 -21.44 5.47 -26.26
CA ARG A 11 -22.63 5.02 -26.99
C ARG A 11 -22.46 5.08 -28.50
N GLU A 12 -21.79 6.12 -28.99
CA GLU A 12 -21.51 6.28 -30.41
C GLU A 12 -20.54 5.21 -30.93
N ARG A 13 -19.61 4.74 -30.11
CA ARG A 13 -18.67 3.66 -30.48
C ARG A 13 -19.29 2.26 -30.44
N TYR A 14 -20.36 2.06 -29.67
CA TYR A 14 -20.93 0.73 -29.47
C TYR A 14 -21.51 0.14 -30.76
N GLY A 15 -20.98 -1.01 -31.19
CA GLY A 15 -21.41 -1.67 -32.43
C GLY A 15 -21.05 -0.90 -33.70
N ARG A 16 -20.02 -0.03 -33.66
CA ARG A 16 -19.52 0.74 -34.81
C ARG A 16 -18.02 0.55 -35.01
N TYR A 17 -17.57 0.77 -36.24
CA TYR A 17 -16.15 0.76 -36.57
C TYR A 17 -15.40 1.94 -35.95
N PRO A 18 -14.14 1.74 -35.52
CA PRO A 18 -13.23 2.85 -35.23
C PRO A 18 -12.88 3.61 -36.52
N GLU A 19 -12.43 4.85 -36.37
CA GLU A 19 -12.04 5.71 -37.51
C GLU A 19 -10.86 5.12 -38.30
N THR A 20 -9.97 4.38 -37.63
CA THR A 20 -8.83 3.70 -38.24
C THR A 20 -8.70 2.28 -37.70
N LEU A 21 -8.29 1.35 -38.57
CA LEU A 21 -8.04 -0.06 -38.26
C LEU A 21 -6.55 -0.35 -38.51
N SER A 22 -5.93 -1.07 -37.58
CA SER A 22 -4.54 -1.51 -37.74
C SER A 22 -4.43 -2.69 -38.71
N SER A 23 -3.25 -2.85 -39.32
CA SER A 23 -2.96 -4.00 -40.19
C SER A 23 -3.09 -5.35 -39.46
N GLU A 24 -2.82 -5.38 -38.15
CA GLU A 24 -2.97 -6.59 -37.32
C GLU A 24 -4.44 -6.95 -37.11
N GLU A 25 -5.31 -5.97 -36.86
CA GLU A 25 -6.76 -6.19 -36.75
C GLU A 25 -7.36 -6.69 -38.06
N LEU A 26 -6.93 -6.11 -39.20
CA LEU A 26 -7.31 -6.57 -40.54
C LEU A 26 -6.89 -8.02 -40.78
N ALA A 27 -5.65 -8.37 -40.45
CA ALA A 27 -5.15 -9.75 -40.59
C ALA A 27 -5.89 -10.74 -39.67
N ARG A 28 -6.28 -10.31 -38.46
CA ARG A 28 -6.86 -11.19 -37.45
C ARG A 28 -8.36 -11.43 -37.63
N TYR A 29 -9.14 -10.39 -37.95
CA TYR A 29 -10.61 -10.48 -37.94
C TYR A 29 -11.24 -10.48 -39.33
N PHE A 30 -10.49 -10.06 -40.36
CA PHE A 30 -10.99 -9.91 -41.73
C PHE A 30 -10.34 -10.90 -42.71
N HIS A 31 -9.56 -11.85 -42.19
CA HIS A 31 -9.08 -12.98 -42.97
C HIS A 31 -10.21 -14.00 -43.19
N LEU A 32 -10.39 -14.40 -44.44
CA LEU A 32 -11.31 -15.46 -44.85
C LEU A 32 -10.51 -16.76 -45.01
N ASP A 33 -10.85 -17.76 -44.20
CA ASP A 33 -10.29 -19.10 -44.31
C ASP A 33 -10.84 -19.84 -45.54
N ASP A 34 -10.32 -21.04 -45.81
CA ASP A 34 -10.70 -21.81 -47.00
C ASP A 34 -12.19 -22.18 -47.00
N ASP A 35 -12.75 -22.52 -45.83
CA ASP A 35 -14.18 -22.84 -45.65
C ASP A 35 -15.06 -21.61 -45.92
N ASP A 36 -14.64 -20.43 -45.49
CA ASP A 36 -15.30 -19.16 -45.76
C ASP A 36 -15.31 -18.88 -47.27
N ARG A 37 -14.15 -19.04 -47.93
CA ARG A 37 -13.97 -18.77 -49.37
C ARG A 37 -14.81 -19.70 -50.22
N GLU A 38 -14.80 -21.00 -49.93
CA GLU A 38 -15.61 -22.00 -50.65
C GLU A 38 -17.10 -21.66 -50.51
N TRP A 39 -17.53 -21.31 -49.29
CA TRP A 39 -18.92 -20.95 -49.03
C TRP A 39 -19.34 -19.65 -49.72
N ILE A 40 -18.51 -18.61 -49.65
CA ILE A 40 -18.76 -17.31 -50.29
C ILE A 40 -18.82 -17.48 -51.82
N ALA A 41 -18.00 -18.36 -52.42
CA ALA A 41 -18.00 -18.61 -53.85
C ALA A 41 -19.36 -19.11 -54.40
N THR A 42 -20.19 -19.73 -53.54
CA THR A 42 -21.56 -20.18 -53.90
C THR A 42 -22.52 -19.02 -54.24
N LYS A 43 -22.19 -17.78 -53.86
CA LYS A 43 -23.03 -16.61 -54.15
C LYS A 43 -22.84 -16.18 -55.61
N ARG A 44 -23.95 -15.95 -56.32
CA ARG A 44 -23.98 -15.78 -57.80
C ARG A 44 -23.40 -14.48 -58.35
N ARG A 45 -23.28 -13.42 -57.54
CA ARG A 45 -22.81 -12.09 -57.97
C ARG A 45 -21.67 -11.63 -57.07
N ASP A 46 -20.72 -10.89 -57.62
CA ASP A 46 -19.60 -10.34 -56.85
C ASP A 46 -20.09 -9.40 -55.74
N SER A 47 -21.16 -8.63 -55.98
CA SER A 47 -21.83 -7.84 -54.95
C SER A 47 -22.34 -8.69 -53.77
N HIS A 48 -22.88 -9.87 -54.05
CA HIS A 48 -23.38 -10.79 -53.03
C HIS A 48 -22.24 -11.52 -52.31
N ARG A 49 -21.14 -11.82 -53.01
CA ARG A 49 -19.92 -12.43 -52.44
C ARG A 49 -19.25 -11.47 -51.47
N LEU A 50 -18.97 -10.25 -51.92
CA LEU A 50 -18.40 -9.19 -51.11
C LEU A 50 -19.33 -8.81 -49.96
N GLY A 51 -20.64 -8.68 -50.22
CA GLY A 51 -21.65 -8.40 -49.21
C GLY A 51 -21.79 -9.45 -48.12
N TYR A 52 -21.69 -10.74 -48.47
CA TYR A 52 -21.68 -11.83 -47.50
C TYR A 52 -20.41 -11.80 -46.64
N ALA A 53 -19.25 -11.66 -47.28
CA ALA A 53 -17.95 -11.56 -46.60
C ALA A 53 -17.94 -10.40 -45.60
N LEU A 54 -18.43 -9.23 -46.02
CA LEU A 54 -18.57 -8.06 -45.17
C LEU A 54 -19.43 -8.34 -43.95
N GLN A 55 -20.62 -8.90 -44.12
CA GLN A 55 -21.49 -9.20 -42.96
C GLN A 55 -20.84 -10.22 -42.01
N LEU A 56 -20.16 -11.23 -42.54
CA LEU A 56 -19.47 -12.24 -41.74
C LEU A 56 -18.34 -11.63 -40.91
N THR A 57 -17.44 -10.88 -41.54
CA THR A 57 -16.30 -10.27 -40.83
C THR A 57 -16.73 -9.12 -39.93
N THR A 58 -17.80 -8.41 -40.28
CA THR A 58 -18.42 -7.39 -39.41
C THR A 58 -18.97 -8.03 -38.14
N ALA A 59 -19.69 -9.16 -38.25
CA ALA A 59 -20.17 -9.89 -37.08
C ALA A 59 -19.03 -10.48 -36.23
N ARG A 60 -17.90 -10.88 -36.84
CA ARG A 60 -16.69 -11.32 -36.12
C ARG A 60 -16.02 -10.19 -35.35
N PHE A 61 -15.91 -9.01 -35.97
CA PHE A 61 -15.19 -7.87 -35.39
C PHE A 61 -16.04 -7.06 -34.41
N LEU A 62 -17.24 -6.64 -34.83
CA LEU A 62 -18.14 -5.81 -34.02
C LEU A 62 -19.06 -6.60 -33.11
N GLY A 63 -19.27 -7.90 -33.38
CA GLY A 63 -20.28 -8.70 -32.67
C GLY A 63 -21.73 -8.37 -33.04
N THR A 64 -21.97 -7.60 -34.09
CA THR A 64 -23.32 -7.26 -34.60
C THR A 64 -23.30 -7.06 -36.12
N PHE A 65 -24.47 -6.93 -36.72
CA PHE A 65 -24.64 -6.54 -38.11
C PHE A 65 -24.98 -5.05 -38.20
N LEU A 66 -24.44 -4.36 -39.19
CA LEU A 66 -24.76 -2.96 -39.46
C LEU A 66 -26.14 -2.84 -40.14
N GLU A 67 -26.87 -1.77 -39.83
CA GLU A 67 -28.09 -1.41 -40.55
C GLU A 67 -27.80 -1.16 -42.04
N ASP A 68 -26.68 -0.50 -42.33
CA ASP A 68 -26.11 -0.39 -43.66
C ASP A 68 -24.87 -1.31 -43.77
N PRO A 69 -24.96 -2.45 -44.48
CA PRO A 69 -23.84 -3.38 -44.62
C PRO A 69 -22.65 -2.79 -45.41
N ALA A 70 -22.83 -1.67 -46.10
CA ALA A 70 -21.76 -0.96 -46.80
C ALA A 70 -21.09 0.13 -45.95
N ALA A 71 -21.61 0.44 -44.76
CA ALA A 71 -21.05 1.45 -43.85
C ALA A 71 -19.81 0.91 -43.08
N VAL A 72 -18.82 0.44 -43.82
CA VAL A 72 -17.56 -0.12 -43.32
C VAL A 72 -16.37 0.77 -43.76
N PRO A 73 -15.24 0.76 -43.03
CA PRO A 73 -14.04 1.49 -43.46
C PRO A 73 -13.53 0.98 -44.82
N GLY A 74 -13.02 1.89 -45.65
CA GLY A 74 -12.50 1.55 -46.99
C GLY A 74 -11.38 0.49 -46.96
N ALA A 75 -10.58 0.46 -45.89
CA ALA A 75 -9.56 -0.56 -45.68
C ALA A 75 -10.16 -1.98 -45.62
N VAL A 76 -11.31 -2.16 -44.94
CA VAL A 76 -12.01 -3.45 -44.86
C VAL A 76 -12.51 -3.89 -46.23
N LEU A 77 -13.12 -2.96 -46.98
CA LEU A 77 -13.60 -3.23 -48.35
C LEU A 77 -12.46 -3.69 -49.25
N HIS A 78 -11.34 -2.97 -49.23
CA HIS A 78 -10.17 -3.31 -50.04
C HIS A 78 -9.54 -4.66 -49.64
N THR A 79 -9.43 -4.95 -48.34
CA THR A 79 -8.89 -6.21 -47.84
C THR A 79 -9.74 -7.41 -48.26
N LEU A 80 -11.07 -7.29 -48.25
CA LEU A 80 -11.98 -8.37 -48.63
C LEU A 80 -12.12 -8.52 -50.15
N SER A 81 -12.17 -7.41 -50.90
CA SER A 81 -12.21 -7.47 -52.37
C SER A 81 -10.95 -8.13 -52.93
N SER A 82 -9.78 -7.80 -52.36
CA SER A 82 -8.51 -8.43 -52.72
C SER A 82 -8.49 -9.93 -52.42
N GLN A 83 -8.98 -10.36 -51.24
CA GLN A 83 -9.06 -11.78 -50.88
C GLN A 83 -10.01 -12.60 -51.77
N LEU A 84 -11.08 -11.98 -52.27
CA LEU A 84 -12.09 -12.62 -53.11
C LEU A 84 -11.81 -12.47 -54.63
N GLY A 85 -10.79 -11.71 -55.03
CA GLY A 85 -10.47 -11.44 -56.42
C GLY A 85 -11.49 -10.56 -57.15
N ILE A 86 -12.18 -9.67 -56.43
CA ILE A 86 -13.22 -8.78 -56.97
C ILE A 86 -12.59 -7.46 -57.42
N ALA A 87 -12.71 -7.12 -58.71
CA ALA A 87 -12.07 -5.95 -59.31
C ALA A 87 -12.73 -4.61 -58.95
N ASP A 88 -14.04 -4.59 -58.72
CA ASP A 88 -14.81 -3.39 -58.38
C ASP A 88 -15.42 -3.50 -56.96
N PRO A 89 -14.80 -2.88 -55.94
CA PRO A 89 -15.35 -2.86 -54.58
C PRO A 89 -16.70 -2.12 -54.47
N ASP A 90 -17.02 -1.20 -55.38
CA ASP A 90 -18.26 -0.41 -55.34
C ASP A 90 -19.50 -1.25 -55.70
N CYS A 91 -19.30 -2.46 -56.22
CA CYS A 91 -20.38 -3.42 -56.44
C CYS A 91 -21.16 -3.74 -55.14
N VAL A 92 -20.59 -3.48 -53.95
CA VAL A 92 -21.28 -3.58 -52.66
C VAL A 92 -22.51 -2.68 -52.56
N LEU A 93 -22.57 -1.56 -53.30
CA LEU A 93 -23.74 -0.68 -53.31
C LEU A 93 -24.97 -1.38 -53.88
N ALA A 94 -24.79 -2.29 -54.86
CA ALA A 94 -25.87 -3.12 -55.36
C ALA A 94 -26.33 -4.19 -54.34
N TYR A 95 -25.46 -4.59 -53.42
CA TYR A 95 -25.81 -5.47 -52.31
C TYR A 95 -26.59 -4.75 -51.21
N ARG A 96 -26.25 -3.48 -50.94
CA ARG A 96 -26.97 -2.62 -50.00
C ARG A 96 -28.46 -2.58 -50.30
N GLU A 97 -28.84 -2.45 -51.57
CA GLU A 97 -30.25 -2.40 -52.02
C GLU A 97 -30.91 -3.78 -52.18
N SER A 98 -30.18 -4.87 -51.97
CA SER A 98 -30.66 -6.23 -52.19
C SER A 98 -31.31 -6.84 -50.95
N GLU A 99 -32.48 -7.47 -51.12
CA GLU A 99 -33.12 -8.26 -50.04
C GLU A 99 -32.29 -9.46 -49.59
N GLN A 100 -31.31 -9.91 -50.39
CA GLN A 100 -30.41 -11.02 -50.04
C GLN A 100 -29.62 -10.72 -48.76
N ARG A 101 -29.42 -9.44 -48.42
CA ARG A 101 -28.71 -9.04 -47.20
C ARG A 101 -29.31 -9.64 -45.93
N TRP A 102 -30.64 -9.78 -45.86
CA TRP A 102 -31.34 -10.35 -44.70
C TRP A 102 -31.22 -11.88 -44.64
N ARG A 103 -31.25 -12.54 -45.81
CA ARG A 103 -31.04 -13.99 -45.92
C ARG A 103 -29.63 -14.35 -45.50
N HIS A 104 -28.63 -13.59 -45.97
CA HIS A 104 -27.24 -13.80 -45.61
C HIS A 104 -27.00 -13.62 -44.10
N THR A 105 -27.60 -12.61 -43.47
CA THR A 105 -27.53 -12.46 -42.00
C THR A 105 -28.06 -13.70 -41.27
N THR A 106 -29.19 -14.26 -41.73
CA THR A 106 -29.78 -15.48 -41.16
C THR A 106 -28.88 -16.70 -41.37
N GLU A 107 -28.32 -16.82 -42.57
CA GLU A 107 -27.42 -17.90 -42.96
C GLU A 107 -26.11 -17.88 -42.17
N ILE A 108 -25.49 -16.70 -42.03
CA ILE A 108 -24.29 -16.49 -41.22
C ILE A 108 -24.54 -16.90 -39.78
N ARG A 109 -25.70 -16.54 -39.22
CA ARG A 109 -26.04 -16.91 -37.84
C ARG A 109 -26.12 -18.42 -37.65
N ALA A 110 -26.84 -19.10 -38.54
CA ALA A 110 -27.00 -20.55 -38.47
C ALA A 110 -25.68 -21.30 -38.67
N ARG A 111 -24.87 -20.90 -39.67
CA ARG A 111 -23.62 -21.58 -40.02
C ARG A 111 -22.51 -21.36 -38.99
N TYR A 112 -22.33 -20.13 -38.52
CA TYR A 112 -21.20 -19.79 -37.64
C TYR A 112 -21.55 -19.82 -36.14
N GLY A 113 -22.80 -20.17 -35.81
CA GLY A 113 -23.26 -20.41 -34.45
C GLY A 113 -23.55 -19.13 -33.66
N TYR A 114 -23.96 -18.05 -34.32
CA TYR A 114 -24.31 -16.80 -33.64
C TYR A 114 -25.71 -16.87 -33.04
N ARG A 115 -25.83 -16.40 -31.80
CA ARG A 115 -27.06 -16.38 -31.02
C ARG A 115 -27.58 -14.97 -30.82
N GLU A 116 -28.89 -14.82 -30.69
CA GLU A 116 -29.48 -13.53 -30.32
C GLU A 116 -29.44 -13.32 -28.80
N PHE A 117 -29.33 -12.06 -28.37
CA PHE A 117 -29.44 -11.72 -26.95
C PHE A 117 -30.81 -12.10 -26.36
N ALA A 118 -31.86 -12.12 -27.19
CA ALA A 118 -33.20 -12.54 -26.80
C ALA A 118 -33.37 -14.07 -26.69
N ASP A 119 -32.39 -14.87 -27.13
CA ASP A 119 -32.48 -16.32 -27.08
C ASP A 119 -32.58 -16.84 -25.64
N GLY A 120 -33.38 -17.90 -25.46
CA GLY A 120 -33.54 -18.58 -24.18
C GLY A 120 -32.19 -18.95 -23.53
N GLY A 121 -32.03 -18.56 -22.26
CA GLY A 121 -30.87 -18.89 -21.42
C GLY A 121 -29.63 -17.99 -21.60
N VAL A 122 -29.55 -17.13 -22.62
CA VAL A 122 -28.42 -16.20 -22.79
C VAL A 122 -28.41 -15.16 -21.67
N GLN A 123 -29.52 -14.44 -21.50
CA GLN A 123 -29.67 -13.45 -20.43
C GLN A 123 -29.47 -14.07 -19.05
N PHE A 124 -29.92 -15.31 -18.84
CA PHE A 124 -29.69 -16.01 -17.58
C PHE A 124 -28.20 -16.28 -17.31
N ARG A 125 -27.45 -16.78 -18.30
CA ARG A 125 -26.01 -17.06 -18.14
C ARG A 125 -25.20 -15.79 -17.95
N LEU A 126 -25.41 -14.77 -18.79
CA LEU A 126 -24.75 -13.47 -18.63
C LEU A 126 -25.13 -12.85 -17.28
N GLY A 127 -26.42 -12.88 -16.93
CA GLY A 127 -26.93 -12.36 -15.66
C GLY A 127 -26.32 -13.07 -14.45
N ARG A 128 -26.14 -14.39 -14.48
CA ARG A 128 -25.48 -15.16 -13.42
C ARG A 128 -24.01 -14.78 -13.28
N TRP A 129 -23.30 -14.64 -14.39
CA TRP A 129 -21.91 -14.20 -14.41
C TRP A 129 -21.73 -12.77 -13.88
N LEU A 130 -22.54 -11.82 -14.37
CA LEU A 130 -22.58 -10.44 -13.87
C LEU A 130 -22.98 -10.36 -12.39
N CYS A 131 -23.91 -11.22 -11.92
CA CYS A 131 -24.25 -11.29 -10.50
C CYS A 131 -23.05 -11.69 -9.64
N ALA A 132 -22.21 -12.63 -10.11
CA ALA A 132 -21.01 -13.03 -9.39
C ALA A 132 -20.02 -11.87 -9.29
N LEU A 133 -19.75 -11.19 -10.41
CA LEU A 133 -18.90 -9.99 -10.47
C LEU A 133 -19.42 -8.88 -9.54
N CYS A 134 -20.71 -8.54 -9.63
CA CYS A 134 -21.34 -7.52 -8.79
C CYS A 134 -21.37 -7.89 -7.29
N TRP A 135 -21.34 -9.18 -6.96
CA TRP A 135 -21.36 -9.63 -5.58
C TRP A 135 -19.99 -9.43 -4.94
N THR A 136 -18.92 -9.85 -5.63
CA THR A 136 -17.54 -9.80 -5.11
C THR A 136 -16.86 -8.45 -5.33
N GLY A 137 -17.23 -7.74 -6.39
CA GLY A 137 -16.61 -6.48 -6.83
C GLY A 137 -17.40 -5.21 -6.51
N THR A 138 -16.73 -4.08 -6.73
CA THR A 138 -17.29 -2.73 -6.72
C THR A 138 -17.10 -2.06 -8.08
N ASP A 139 -17.20 -2.87 -9.15
CA ASP A 139 -16.99 -2.43 -10.52
C ASP A 139 -18.06 -1.43 -10.98
N ARG A 140 -17.60 -0.47 -11.79
CA ARG A 140 -18.46 0.54 -12.39
C ARG A 140 -19.45 -0.12 -13.36
N PRO A 141 -20.65 0.44 -13.53
CA PRO A 141 -21.57 -0.05 -14.55
C PRO A 141 -21.00 0.01 -15.98
N SER A 142 -20.10 0.96 -16.29
CA SER A 142 -19.37 1.00 -17.57
C SER A 142 -18.37 -0.16 -17.72
N ALA A 143 -17.59 -0.46 -16.69
CA ALA A 143 -16.69 -1.62 -16.70
C ALA A 143 -17.48 -2.93 -16.85
N LEU A 144 -18.61 -3.06 -16.12
CA LEU A 144 -19.53 -4.19 -16.29
C LEU A 144 -20.15 -4.24 -17.69
N PHE A 145 -20.31 -3.10 -18.36
CA PHE A 145 -20.73 -3.03 -19.75
C PHE A 145 -19.66 -3.52 -20.70
N ASP A 146 -18.40 -3.14 -20.51
CA ASP A 146 -17.28 -3.62 -21.32
C ASP A 146 -17.05 -5.13 -21.10
N TYR A 147 -17.14 -5.59 -19.86
CA TYR A 147 -17.13 -7.01 -19.52
C TYR A 147 -18.28 -7.77 -20.15
N ALA A 148 -19.50 -7.23 -20.12
CA ALA A 148 -20.64 -7.84 -20.79
C ALA A 148 -20.46 -7.85 -22.31
N ASN A 149 -19.92 -6.78 -22.90
CA ASN A 149 -19.64 -6.68 -24.32
C ASN A 149 -18.63 -7.76 -24.75
N GLY A 150 -17.49 -7.85 -24.07
CA GLY A 150 -16.48 -8.88 -24.32
C GLY A 150 -17.02 -10.29 -24.11
N TRP A 151 -17.85 -10.51 -23.08
CA TRP A 151 -18.51 -11.79 -22.85
C TRP A 151 -19.45 -12.17 -24.00
N LEU A 152 -20.28 -11.23 -24.48
CA LEU A 152 -21.21 -11.46 -25.58
C LEU A 152 -20.46 -11.84 -26.87
N VAL A 153 -19.46 -11.05 -27.25
CA VAL A 153 -18.62 -11.32 -28.43
C VAL A 153 -17.91 -12.67 -28.30
N GLY A 154 -17.26 -12.93 -27.16
CA GLY A 154 -16.53 -14.18 -26.92
C GLY A 154 -17.41 -15.43 -26.92
N HIS A 155 -18.70 -15.31 -26.62
CA HIS A 155 -19.67 -16.42 -26.64
C HIS A 155 -20.54 -16.44 -27.92
N LYS A 156 -20.15 -15.69 -28.96
CA LYS A 156 -20.89 -15.56 -30.24
C LYS A 156 -22.34 -15.13 -30.07
N VAL A 157 -22.61 -14.25 -29.11
CA VAL A 157 -23.92 -13.62 -28.93
C VAL A 157 -23.92 -12.26 -29.59
N LEU A 158 -24.86 -12.01 -30.49
CA LEU A 158 -25.02 -10.73 -31.16
C LEU A 158 -25.34 -9.63 -30.15
N LEU A 159 -24.65 -8.50 -30.28
CA LEU A 159 -24.82 -7.35 -29.40
C LEU A 159 -26.27 -6.81 -29.49
N PRO A 160 -26.99 -6.70 -28.37
CA PRO A 160 -28.30 -6.04 -28.37
C PRO A 160 -28.11 -4.52 -28.51
N GLY A 161 -29.19 -3.76 -28.73
CA GLY A 161 -29.09 -2.30 -28.71
C GLY A 161 -28.48 -1.77 -27.40
N VAL A 162 -27.67 -0.70 -27.48
CA VAL A 162 -26.92 -0.16 -26.32
C VAL A 162 -27.80 0.07 -25.09
N THR A 163 -29.02 0.58 -25.28
CA THR A 163 -29.95 0.84 -24.18
C THR A 163 -30.53 -0.42 -23.55
N VAL A 164 -30.61 -1.52 -24.29
CA VAL A 164 -31.05 -2.83 -23.78
C VAL A 164 -29.98 -3.38 -22.84
N LEU A 165 -28.71 -3.32 -23.25
CA LEU A 165 -27.60 -3.78 -22.42
C LEU A 165 -27.40 -2.90 -21.17
N GLU A 166 -27.49 -1.56 -21.31
CA GLU A 166 -27.46 -0.63 -20.17
C GLU A 166 -28.55 -0.96 -19.13
N ARG A 167 -29.80 -1.19 -19.59
CA ARG A 167 -30.91 -1.57 -18.69
C ARG A 167 -30.66 -2.91 -18.02
N PHE A 168 -30.22 -3.91 -18.77
CA PHE A 168 -29.96 -5.25 -18.24
C PHE A 168 -28.90 -5.22 -17.13
N ILE A 169 -27.78 -4.52 -17.34
CA ILE A 169 -26.72 -4.36 -16.34
C ILE A 169 -27.25 -3.61 -15.11
N ALA A 170 -28.02 -2.54 -15.31
CA ALA A 170 -28.61 -1.80 -14.20
C ALA A 170 -29.59 -2.65 -13.38
N GLU A 171 -30.39 -3.49 -14.02
CA GLU A 171 -31.31 -4.42 -13.35
C GLU A 171 -30.54 -5.45 -12.52
N VAL A 172 -29.48 -6.06 -13.09
CA VAL A 172 -28.61 -7.01 -12.37
C VAL A 172 -27.98 -6.35 -11.14
N ARG A 173 -27.42 -5.14 -11.29
CA ARG A 173 -26.81 -4.39 -10.18
C ARG A 173 -27.83 -4.03 -9.11
N SER A 174 -28.98 -3.47 -9.49
CA SER A 174 -30.06 -3.12 -8.57
C SER A 174 -30.57 -4.33 -7.78
N ARG A 175 -30.66 -5.49 -8.44
CA ARG A 175 -31.00 -6.76 -7.81
C ARG A 175 -29.94 -7.19 -6.79
N MET A 176 -28.65 -7.02 -7.08
CA MET A 176 -27.56 -7.36 -6.16
C MET A 176 -27.44 -6.39 -4.99
N GLU A 177 -27.64 -5.10 -5.20
CA GLU A 177 -27.75 -4.12 -4.10
C GLU A 177 -28.93 -4.42 -3.19
N SER A 178 -30.10 -4.67 -3.76
CA SER A 178 -31.30 -5.01 -2.99
C SER A 178 -31.15 -6.35 -2.26
N ARG A 179 -30.39 -7.30 -2.82
CA ARG A 179 -30.03 -8.55 -2.14
C ARG A 179 -29.09 -8.27 -0.95
N LEU A 180 -28.06 -7.45 -1.14
CA LEU A 180 -27.11 -7.05 -0.10
C LEU A 180 -27.83 -6.39 1.07
N TRP A 181 -28.67 -5.38 0.81
CA TRP A 181 -29.39 -4.67 1.87
C TRP A 181 -30.33 -5.60 2.62
N ARG A 182 -31.08 -6.45 1.91
CA ARG A 182 -31.96 -7.44 2.55
C ARG A 182 -31.19 -8.41 3.42
N LEU A 183 -30.01 -8.88 2.99
CA LEU A 183 -29.18 -9.76 3.79
C LEU A 183 -28.67 -9.05 5.05
N LEU A 184 -28.12 -7.84 4.94
CA LEU A 184 -27.62 -7.09 6.10
C LEU A 184 -28.71 -6.72 7.11
N VAL A 185 -29.93 -6.49 6.64
CA VAL A 185 -31.10 -6.20 7.50
C VAL A 185 -31.74 -7.49 8.04
N ARG A 186 -31.42 -8.66 7.48
CA ARG A 186 -31.97 -9.95 7.90
C ARG A 186 -31.43 -10.30 9.29
N GLY A 187 -32.30 -10.20 10.30
CA GLY A 187 -31.96 -10.44 11.70
C GLY A 187 -31.93 -9.17 12.57
N VAL A 188 -32.13 -7.98 11.98
CA VAL A 188 -32.24 -6.73 12.75
C VAL A 188 -33.67 -6.56 13.28
N THR A 189 -33.82 -6.70 14.60
CA THR A 189 -35.08 -6.53 15.33
C THR A 189 -35.60 -5.09 15.26
N ALA A 190 -36.89 -4.88 15.53
CA ALA A 190 -37.50 -3.54 15.57
C ALA A 190 -36.80 -2.61 16.58
N ALA A 191 -36.43 -3.13 17.76
CA ALA A 191 -35.69 -2.37 18.77
C ALA A 191 -34.28 -1.95 18.29
N GLN A 192 -33.55 -2.84 17.60
CA GLN A 192 -32.26 -2.50 17.00
C GLN A 192 -32.41 -1.46 15.88
N ARG A 193 -33.44 -1.58 15.02
CA ARG A 193 -33.72 -0.57 13.99
C ARG A 193 -33.95 0.81 14.60
N GLN A 194 -34.71 0.89 15.69
CA GLN A 194 -34.94 2.14 16.39
C GLN A 194 -33.63 2.73 16.92
N ARG A 195 -32.79 1.93 17.58
CA ARG A 195 -31.46 2.37 18.06
C ARG A 195 -30.57 2.87 16.92
N LEU A 196 -30.60 2.21 15.76
CA LEU A 196 -29.84 2.64 14.57
C LEU A 196 -30.37 3.98 14.03
N ASP A 197 -31.68 4.16 13.90
CA ASP A 197 -32.27 5.43 13.47
C ASP A 197 -32.03 6.56 14.49
N ASP A 198 -31.98 6.25 15.79
CA ASP A 198 -31.62 7.20 16.84
C ASP A 198 -30.17 7.70 16.73
N LEU A 199 -29.28 6.96 16.06
CA LEU A 199 -27.92 7.45 15.76
C LEU A 199 -27.95 8.71 14.89
N LEU A 200 -28.97 8.86 14.05
CA LEU A 200 -29.12 10.00 13.14
C LEU A 200 -29.67 11.24 13.85
N LYS A 201 -30.16 11.10 15.09
CA LYS A 201 -30.73 12.21 15.86
C LYS A 201 -29.64 12.96 16.64
N PRO A 202 -29.82 14.26 16.92
CA PRO A 202 -28.95 15.01 17.81
C PRO A 202 -28.87 14.34 19.18
N ALA A 203 -27.68 14.29 19.78
CA ALA A 203 -27.55 13.85 21.16
C ALA A 203 -28.04 14.95 22.13
N GLU A 204 -28.54 14.56 23.30
CA GLU A 204 -29.02 15.51 24.31
C GLU A 204 -28.01 16.62 24.61
N GLY A 205 -28.48 17.88 24.61
CA GLY A 205 -27.66 19.07 24.82
C GLY A 205 -26.65 19.39 23.70
N SER A 206 -26.73 18.75 22.53
CA SER A 206 -25.77 18.94 21.44
C SER A 206 -26.42 19.04 20.07
N ARG A 207 -25.83 19.86 19.20
CA ARG A 207 -26.19 19.92 17.77
C ARG A 207 -25.62 18.76 16.95
N GLN A 208 -24.73 17.95 17.52
CA GLN A 208 -24.12 16.80 16.84
C GLN A 208 -24.93 15.53 17.09
N SER A 209 -25.08 14.72 16.04
CA SER A 209 -25.74 13.43 16.16
C SER A 209 -24.92 12.42 16.96
N TRP A 210 -25.56 11.35 17.44
CA TRP A 210 -24.84 10.22 18.03
C TRP A 210 -23.87 9.57 17.03
N LEU A 211 -24.24 9.52 15.76
CA LEU A 211 -23.40 9.06 14.66
C LEU A 211 -22.12 9.92 14.51
N ASP A 212 -22.24 11.25 14.56
CA ASP A 212 -21.08 12.17 14.49
C ASP A 212 -20.15 12.01 15.70
N ARG A 213 -20.71 11.72 16.88
CA ARG A 213 -19.91 11.44 18.08
C ARG A 213 -19.16 10.12 17.93
N LEU A 214 -19.84 9.07 17.48
CA LEU A 214 -19.27 7.73 17.33
C LEU A 214 -18.19 7.64 16.24
N ARG A 215 -18.25 8.45 15.19
CA ARG A 215 -17.21 8.49 14.15
C ARG A 215 -15.89 9.10 14.62
N LYS A 216 -15.91 9.95 15.65
CA LYS A 216 -14.71 10.65 16.13
C LYS A 216 -13.88 9.74 17.02
N GLY A 217 -12.75 9.29 16.48
CA GLY A 217 -11.72 8.59 17.26
C GLY A 217 -10.96 9.50 18.24
N PRO A 218 -10.17 8.90 19.14
CA PRO A 218 -9.34 9.62 20.11
C PRO A 218 -8.20 10.40 19.43
N VAL A 219 -7.94 11.61 19.90
CA VAL A 219 -6.85 12.48 19.38
C VAL A 219 -5.77 12.78 20.42
N ARG A 220 -5.93 12.27 21.65
CA ARG A 220 -5.01 12.46 22.78
C ARG A 220 -4.59 11.11 23.33
N VAL A 221 -3.34 11.02 23.76
CA VAL A 221 -2.80 9.86 24.49
C VAL A 221 -2.87 10.18 25.98
N SER A 222 -3.84 9.60 26.70
CA SER A 222 -3.95 9.71 28.15
C SER A 222 -4.88 8.63 28.71
N ALA A 223 -4.77 8.31 30.00
CA ALA A 223 -5.70 7.36 30.65
C ALA A 223 -7.19 7.76 30.52
N PRO A 224 -7.60 9.04 30.74
CA PRO A 224 -8.97 9.46 30.46
C PRO A 224 -9.39 9.26 28.99
N ALA A 225 -8.51 9.55 28.03
CA ALA A 225 -8.81 9.38 26.61
C ALA A 225 -8.96 7.89 26.24
N LEU A 226 -8.15 7.01 26.83
CA LEU A 226 -8.28 5.55 26.68
C LEU A 226 -9.62 5.07 27.24
N VAL A 227 -10.03 5.51 28.43
CA VAL A 227 -11.35 5.16 29.00
C VAL A 227 -12.48 5.61 28.07
N LEU A 228 -12.43 6.83 27.53
CA LEU A 228 -13.43 7.28 26.57
C LEU A 228 -13.44 6.45 25.28
N ALA A 229 -12.27 6.03 24.78
CA ALA A 229 -12.17 5.14 23.62
C ALA A 229 -12.76 3.76 23.91
N LEU A 230 -12.57 3.23 25.12
CA LEU A 230 -13.17 1.96 25.56
C LEU A 230 -14.70 2.07 25.72
N LEU A 231 -15.20 3.15 26.33
CA LEU A 231 -16.64 3.40 26.45
C LEU A 231 -17.33 3.59 25.09
N ARG A 232 -16.61 4.13 24.10
CA ARG A 232 -17.09 4.20 22.71
C ARG A 232 -17.33 2.79 22.15
N ILE A 233 -16.43 1.82 22.39
CA ILE A 233 -16.62 0.41 21.97
C ILE A 233 -17.86 -0.18 22.64
N GLU A 234 -18.08 0.07 23.93
CA GLU A 234 -19.29 -0.41 24.62
C GLU A 234 -20.56 0.20 24.07
N THR A 235 -20.53 1.49 23.73
CA THR A 235 -21.68 2.16 23.10
C THR A 235 -22.02 1.48 21.77
N VAL A 236 -21.02 1.13 20.96
CA VAL A 236 -21.18 0.41 19.70
C VAL A 236 -21.74 -0.99 19.94
N ARG A 237 -21.19 -1.75 20.89
CA ARG A 237 -21.68 -3.09 21.26
C ARG A 237 -23.08 -3.07 21.84
N GLY A 238 -23.46 -2.02 22.56
CA GLY A 238 -24.79 -1.81 23.12
C GLY A 238 -25.89 -1.64 22.06
N LEU A 239 -25.52 -1.30 20.82
CA LEU A 239 -26.44 -1.35 19.67
C LEU A 239 -26.86 -2.79 19.33
N GLY A 240 -26.06 -3.78 19.75
CA GLY A 240 -26.37 -5.21 19.62
C GLY A 240 -26.39 -5.70 18.18
N ILE A 241 -25.70 -5.01 17.25
CA ILE A 241 -25.68 -5.36 15.83
C ILE A 241 -24.62 -6.43 15.58
N ARG A 242 -25.02 -7.52 14.92
CA ARG A 242 -24.13 -8.54 14.41
C ARG A 242 -24.47 -8.79 12.95
N LEU A 243 -23.44 -9.05 12.14
CA LEU A 243 -23.69 -9.46 10.76
C LEU A 243 -24.34 -10.85 10.73
N PRO A 244 -25.22 -11.11 9.76
CA PRO A 244 -25.76 -12.45 9.55
C PRO A 244 -24.65 -13.43 9.13
N GLY A 245 -24.76 -14.71 9.53
CA GLY A 245 -23.76 -15.75 9.19
C GLY A 245 -23.66 -16.11 7.70
N THR A 246 -24.47 -15.50 6.83
CA THR A 246 -24.35 -15.60 5.37
C THR A 246 -23.18 -14.78 4.85
N HIS A 247 -22.36 -15.37 3.97
CA HIS A 247 -21.16 -14.76 3.40
C HIS A 247 -21.47 -13.52 2.55
N VAL A 248 -21.38 -12.34 3.15
CA VAL A 248 -21.39 -11.04 2.46
C VAL A 248 -19.94 -10.60 2.24
N PRO A 249 -19.53 -10.25 1.01
CA PRO A 249 -18.15 -9.84 0.75
C PRO A 249 -17.73 -8.61 1.59
N PRO A 250 -16.56 -8.64 2.25
CA PRO A 250 -16.09 -7.55 3.11
C PRO A 250 -16.02 -6.18 2.41
N SER A 251 -15.63 -6.16 1.13
CA SER A 251 -15.56 -4.95 0.30
C SER A 251 -16.92 -4.22 0.22
N ARG A 252 -18.02 -4.95 0.11
CA ARG A 252 -19.38 -4.40 0.05
C ARG A 252 -19.81 -3.81 1.39
N ILE A 253 -19.41 -4.42 2.50
CA ILE A 253 -19.66 -3.91 3.85
C ILE A 253 -18.84 -2.64 4.07
N ALA A 254 -17.55 -2.67 3.74
CA ALA A 254 -16.65 -1.53 3.84
C ALA A 254 -17.15 -0.33 3.03
N ALA A 255 -17.64 -0.53 1.81
CA ALA A 255 -18.22 0.53 0.99
C ALA A 255 -19.42 1.22 1.65
N LEU A 256 -20.35 0.45 2.23
CA LEU A 256 -21.51 0.98 2.97
C LEU A 256 -21.08 1.69 4.27
N ALA A 257 -20.13 1.12 5.00
CA ALA A 257 -19.60 1.71 6.24
C ALA A 257 -18.90 3.04 5.97
N ARG A 258 -18.07 3.11 4.92
CA ARG A 258 -17.39 4.33 4.47
C ARG A 258 -18.40 5.39 4.05
N PHE A 259 -19.45 5.03 3.31
CA PHE A 259 -20.55 5.96 2.99
C PHE A 259 -21.17 6.56 4.23
N ALA A 260 -21.42 5.77 5.28
CA ALA A 260 -21.79 6.37 6.54
C ALA A 260 -20.68 7.33 6.97
N SER A 261 -19.47 6.86 7.29
CA SER A 261 -18.40 7.63 7.90
C SER A 261 -18.16 9.03 7.32
N THR A 262 -18.25 9.22 6.01
CA THR A 262 -17.88 10.48 5.33
C THR A 262 -19.03 11.47 5.15
N VAL A 263 -20.24 11.00 4.83
CA VAL A 263 -21.33 11.92 4.44
C VAL A 263 -22.04 12.53 5.63
N LYS A 264 -22.65 13.70 5.40
CA LYS A 264 -23.54 14.36 6.38
C LYS A 264 -24.65 13.41 6.81
N VAL A 265 -24.99 13.44 8.11
CA VAL A 265 -26.05 12.64 8.72
C VAL A 265 -27.39 12.78 7.98
N SER A 266 -27.71 13.98 7.51
CA SER A 266 -28.93 14.25 6.73
C SER A 266 -28.98 13.49 5.40
N ALA A 267 -27.84 13.20 4.78
CA ALA A 267 -27.76 12.40 3.56
C ALA A 267 -28.07 10.92 3.85
N VAL A 268 -27.58 10.40 4.97
CA VAL A 268 -27.91 9.04 5.44
C VAL A 268 -29.41 8.94 5.77
N ALA A 269 -29.96 9.94 6.46
CA ALA A 269 -31.38 9.98 6.84
C ALA A 269 -32.34 9.95 5.63
N ARG A 270 -31.93 10.54 4.50
CA ARG A 270 -32.72 10.58 3.25
C ARG A 270 -32.69 9.27 2.45
N LEU A 271 -31.93 8.26 2.86
CA LEU A 271 -31.89 6.97 2.17
C LEU A 271 -33.20 6.18 2.37
N PRO A 272 -33.60 5.35 1.38
CA PRO A 272 -34.68 4.38 1.55
C PRO A 272 -34.41 3.47 2.76
N GLU A 273 -35.44 3.11 3.52
CA GLU A 273 -35.30 2.41 4.82
C GLU A 273 -34.36 1.21 4.76
N ALA A 274 -34.58 0.27 3.84
CA ALA A 274 -33.76 -0.93 3.71
C ALA A 274 -32.27 -0.62 3.49
N ARG A 275 -31.99 0.40 2.67
CA ARG A 275 -30.61 0.85 2.42
C ARG A 275 -30.04 1.61 3.62
N ARG A 276 -30.82 2.49 4.25
CA ARG A 276 -30.42 3.27 5.43
C ARG A 276 -29.98 2.34 6.56
N ILE A 277 -30.81 1.36 6.90
CA ILE A 277 -30.51 0.38 7.95
C ILE A 277 -29.31 -0.48 7.55
N ALA A 278 -29.23 -0.97 6.31
CA ALA A 278 -28.06 -1.74 5.85
C ALA A 278 -26.75 -0.95 5.95
N THR A 279 -26.78 0.35 5.59
CA THR A 279 -25.62 1.25 5.74
C THR A 279 -25.24 1.41 7.20
N LEU A 280 -26.20 1.62 8.10
CA LEU A 280 -25.91 1.76 9.53
C LEU A 280 -25.43 0.45 10.18
N VAL A 281 -25.94 -0.70 9.75
CA VAL A 281 -25.45 -2.02 10.17
C VAL A 281 -23.99 -2.21 9.74
N ALA A 282 -23.69 -1.95 8.47
CA ALA A 282 -22.32 -2.03 7.96
C ALA A 282 -21.38 -1.07 8.70
N PHE A 283 -21.83 0.16 8.95
CA PHE A 283 -21.09 1.15 9.72
C PHE A 283 -20.78 0.67 11.14
N VAL A 284 -21.78 0.22 11.89
CA VAL A 284 -21.60 -0.26 13.27
C VAL A 284 -20.66 -1.46 13.33
N HIS A 285 -20.78 -2.38 12.37
CA HIS A 285 -19.88 -3.53 12.27
C HIS A 285 -18.42 -3.12 12.05
N CYS A 286 -18.15 -2.26 11.06
CA CYS A 286 -16.79 -1.78 10.80
C CYS A 286 -16.26 -0.86 11.92
N LEU A 287 -17.14 -0.09 12.54
CA LEU A 287 -16.81 0.82 13.63
C LEU A 287 -16.34 0.08 14.88
N GLU A 288 -16.89 -1.10 15.17
CA GLU A 288 -16.44 -1.88 16.33
C GLU A 288 -14.96 -2.24 16.21
N ALA A 289 -14.54 -2.74 15.03
CA ALA A 289 -13.16 -3.10 14.76
C ALA A 289 -12.24 -1.86 14.76
N SER A 290 -12.65 -0.75 14.13
CA SER A 290 -11.83 0.47 14.12
C SER A 290 -11.75 1.16 15.49
N ALA A 291 -12.82 1.12 16.29
CA ALA A 291 -12.81 1.65 17.66
C ALA A 291 -11.92 0.83 18.60
N GLN A 292 -11.86 -0.50 18.42
CA GLN A 292 -10.90 -1.36 19.12
C GLN A 292 -9.46 -1.01 18.74
N ASP A 293 -9.18 -0.89 17.44
CA ASP A 293 -7.90 -0.45 16.92
C ASP A 293 -7.46 0.91 17.50
N ASP A 294 -8.36 1.89 17.52
CA ASP A 294 -8.12 3.22 18.08
C ASP A 294 -7.78 3.16 19.59
N ALA A 295 -8.52 2.36 20.36
CA ALA A 295 -8.27 2.19 21.79
C ALA A 295 -6.93 1.49 22.06
N LEU A 296 -6.57 0.50 21.25
CA LEU A 296 -5.31 -0.23 21.37
C LEU A 296 -4.10 0.62 20.94
N ASP A 297 -4.26 1.49 19.93
CA ASP A 297 -3.24 2.50 19.59
C ASP A 297 -3.00 3.46 20.76
N VAL A 298 -4.06 3.96 21.40
CA VAL A 298 -3.94 4.80 22.60
C VAL A 298 -3.27 4.02 23.74
N LEU A 299 -3.62 2.74 23.93
CA LEU A 299 -3.04 1.87 24.94
C LEU A 299 -1.53 1.67 24.72
N ASP A 300 -1.08 1.30 23.51
CA ASP A 300 0.34 1.10 23.21
C ASP A 300 1.15 2.39 23.43
N LEU A 301 0.63 3.52 22.95
CA LEU A 301 1.28 4.82 23.16
C LEU A 301 1.33 5.22 24.64
N LEU A 302 0.24 5.00 25.38
CA LEU A 302 0.16 5.30 26.82
C LEU A 302 1.11 4.43 27.64
N LEU A 303 1.14 3.12 27.38
CA LEU A 303 2.05 2.20 28.05
C LEU A 303 3.51 2.54 27.70
N ARG A 304 3.81 2.84 26.44
CA ARG A 304 5.15 3.30 26.02
C ARG A 304 5.56 4.53 26.82
N GLU A 305 4.73 5.56 26.89
CA GLU A 305 5.03 6.77 27.66
C GLU A 305 5.23 6.49 29.15
N LEU A 306 4.38 5.65 29.73
CA LEU A 306 4.42 5.31 31.16
C LEU A 306 5.75 4.64 31.50
N PHE A 307 6.10 3.56 30.79
CA PHE A 307 7.33 2.81 31.04
C PHE A 307 8.59 3.62 30.70
N THR A 308 8.62 4.35 29.58
CA THR A 308 9.79 5.17 29.22
C THR A 308 10.01 6.33 30.19
N LYS A 309 8.95 6.93 30.75
CA LYS A 309 9.10 7.96 31.79
C LYS A 309 9.67 7.37 33.08
N ALA A 310 9.15 6.23 33.52
CA ALA A 310 9.64 5.56 34.73
C ALA A 310 11.11 5.12 34.59
N GLU A 311 11.50 4.55 33.44
CA GLU A 311 12.89 4.21 33.16
C GLU A 311 13.82 5.44 33.18
N LYS A 312 13.37 6.57 32.60
CA LYS A 312 14.17 7.81 32.59
C LYS A 312 14.33 8.40 33.98
N GLU A 313 13.31 8.35 34.82
CA GLU A 313 13.40 8.84 36.20
C GLU A 313 14.28 7.93 37.06
N ASP A 314 14.12 6.62 36.93
CA ASP A 314 14.97 5.66 37.61
C ASP A 314 16.45 5.83 37.23
N ARG A 315 16.73 6.04 35.94
CA ARG A 315 18.09 6.33 35.46
C ARG A 315 18.67 7.61 36.08
N LYS A 316 17.86 8.65 36.25
CA LYS A 316 18.29 9.90 36.91
C LYS A 316 18.54 9.70 38.40
N VAL A 317 17.67 8.95 39.09
CA VAL A 317 17.85 8.60 40.50
C VAL A 317 19.13 7.78 40.67
N ARG A 318 19.34 6.78 39.81
CA ARG A 318 20.54 5.94 39.80
C ARG A 318 21.80 6.78 39.58
N GLN A 319 21.79 7.70 38.62
CA GLN A 319 22.93 8.59 38.38
C GLN A 319 23.27 9.47 39.60
N ARG A 320 22.26 9.90 40.37
CA ARG A 320 22.50 10.67 41.61
C ARG A 320 23.12 9.80 42.69
N SER A 321 22.66 8.57 42.85
CA SER A 321 23.13 7.66 43.89
C SER A 321 24.44 6.91 43.56
N LEU A 322 24.96 7.04 42.33
CA LEU A 322 26.22 6.38 41.94
C LEU A 322 27.40 6.89 42.77
N LYS A 323 27.46 8.20 43.05
CA LYS A 323 28.53 8.77 43.87
C LYS A 323 28.54 8.22 45.30
N ASP A 324 27.35 8.08 45.89
CA ASP A 324 27.20 7.53 47.23
C ASP A 324 27.57 6.04 47.26
N LEU A 325 27.21 5.29 46.21
CA LEU A 325 27.60 3.89 46.04
C LEU A 325 29.12 3.74 45.86
N ASP A 326 29.75 4.56 45.01
CA ASP A 326 31.20 4.51 44.76
C ASP A 326 31.98 4.80 46.04
N ARG A 327 31.52 5.75 46.85
CA ARG A 327 32.10 6.05 48.17
C ARG A 327 31.98 4.85 49.11
N ALA A 328 30.77 4.34 49.31
CA ALA A 328 30.54 3.21 50.21
C ALA A 328 31.24 1.92 49.76
N ALA A 329 31.31 1.67 48.45
CA ALA A 329 32.04 0.55 47.87
C ALA A 329 33.56 0.68 48.05
N SER A 330 34.11 1.89 47.95
CA SER A 330 35.53 2.14 48.21
C SER A 330 35.91 1.84 49.66
N THR A 331 35.09 2.27 50.62
CA THR A 331 35.26 1.96 52.05
C THR A 331 35.25 0.44 52.30
N LEU A 332 34.31 -0.29 51.67
CA LEU A 332 34.26 -1.75 51.80
C LEU A 332 35.43 -2.46 51.08
N ALA A 333 35.87 -1.94 49.93
CA ALA A 333 37.01 -2.49 49.20
C ALA A 333 38.31 -2.34 50.00
N GLU A 334 38.48 -1.23 50.72
CA GLU A 334 39.60 -1.04 51.64
C GLU A 334 39.59 -2.05 52.79
N ALA A 335 38.41 -2.30 53.39
CA ALA A 335 38.25 -3.35 54.39
C ALA A 335 38.57 -4.75 53.81
N CYS A 336 38.09 -5.06 52.61
CA CYS A 336 38.38 -6.32 51.92
C CYS A 336 39.85 -6.47 51.55
N ARG A 337 40.56 -5.38 51.22
CA ARG A 337 41.99 -5.41 50.95
C ARG A 337 42.78 -5.82 52.19
N MET A 338 42.40 -5.31 53.37
CA MET A 338 43.00 -5.71 54.64
C MET A 338 42.71 -7.19 54.97
N LEU A 339 41.50 -7.66 54.68
CA LEU A 339 41.12 -9.09 54.82
C LEU A 339 41.95 -10.04 53.95
N LEU A 340 42.47 -9.55 52.80
CA LEU A 340 43.23 -10.34 51.85
C LEU A 340 44.76 -10.15 51.98
N ASP A 341 45.22 -9.33 52.92
CA ASP A 341 46.64 -9.06 53.15
C ASP A 341 47.27 -10.19 54.00
N PRO A 342 48.16 -11.02 53.43
CA PRO A 342 48.76 -12.15 54.15
C PRO A 342 49.75 -11.71 55.24
N ALA A 343 50.14 -10.43 55.28
CA ALA A 343 51.01 -9.89 56.33
C ALA A 343 50.25 -9.55 57.62
N LEU A 344 48.90 -9.57 57.59
CA LEU A 344 48.04 -9.29 58.74
C LEU A 344 47.65 -10.60 59.46
N PRO A 345 48.01 -10.77 60.75
CA PRO A 345 47.61 -11.96 61.52
C PRO A 345 46.09 -12.00 61.73
N ASP A 346 45.48 -13.18 61.50
CA ASP A 346 44.03 -13.40 61.63
C ASP A 346 43.44 -12.95 62.98
N GLY A 347 44.20 -13.12 64.07
CA GLY A 347 43.79 -12.76 65.43
C GLY A 347 43.65 -11.25 65.67
N GLU A 348 44.35 -10.42 64.91
CA GLU A 348 44.35 -8.95 65.04
C GLU A 348 43.52 -8.24 63.96
N LEU A 349 43.06 -8.98 62.94
CA LEU A 349 42.44 -8.45 61.74
C LEU A 349 41.23 -7.54 62.00
N ARG A 350 40.34 -7.95 62.93
CA ARG A 350 39.13 -7.19 63.24
C ARG A 350 39.43 -5.86 63.92
N GLU A 351 40.35 -5.85 64.88
CA GLU A 351 40.77 -4.61 65.55
C GLU A 351 41.46 -3.67 64.57
N ARG A 352 42.31 -4.19 63.68
CA ARG A 352 43.00 -3.40 62.65
C ARG A 352 42.05 -2.77 61.63
N VAL A 353 41.02 -3.51 61.19
CA VAL A 353 39.98 -2.97 60.29
C VAL A 353 39.17 -1.87 60.97
N TYR A 354 38.79 -2.05 62.24
CA TYR A 354 38.06 -1.01 62.99
C TYR A 354 38.92 0.21 63.33
N ALA A 355 40.23 0.04 63.54
CA ALA A 355 41.15 1.15 63.73
C ALA A 355 41.37 1.98 62.45
N ALA A 356 41.36 1.33 61.29
CA ALA A 356 41.58 2.00 60.00
C ALA A 356 40.33 2.73 59.47
N ILE A 357 39.15 2.10 59.57
CA ILE A 357 37.91 2.60 58.95
C ILE A 357 36.87 3.06 59.99
N GLY A 358 36.88 2.49 61.21
CA GLY A 358 35.83 2.72 62.20
C GLY A 358 34.64 1.75 62.05
N ARG A 359 34.11 1.29 63.18
CA ARG A 359 32.99 0.32 63.21
C ARG A 359 31.70 0.89 62.61
N ASP A 360 31.36 2.12 62.98
CA ASP A 360 30.10 2.76 62.56
C ASP A 360 30.16 3.17 61.08
N GLU A 361 31.32 3.61 60.60
CA GLU A 361 31.55 3.93 59.19
C GLU A 361 31.48 2.68 58.30
N LEU A 362 32.05 1.56 58.75
CA LEU A 362 31.94 0.27 58.06
C LEU A 362 30.49 -0.24 58.03
N ALA A 363 29.75 -0.10 59.14
CA ALA A 363 28.34 -0.47 59.21
C ALA A 363 27.46 0.43 58.32
N GLN A 364 27.75 1.73 58.28
CA GLN A 364 27.07 2.69 57.41
C GLN A 364 27.37 2.39 55.93
N ALA A 365 28.63 2.16 55.56
CA ALA A 365 29.01 1.77 54.20
C ALA A 365 28.30 0.47 53.77
N LEU A 366 28.22 -0.53 54.66
CA LEU A 366 27.49 -1.77 54.38
C LEU A 366 25.98 -1.53 54.18
N ASN A 367 25.37 -0.66 54.97
CA ASN A 367 23.95 -0.30 54.83
C ASN A 367 23.70 0.54 53.56
N GLU A 368 24.58 1.49 53.23
CA GLU A 368 24.54 2.29 52.00
C GLU A 368 24.67 1.39 50.78
N VAL A 369 25.64 0.47 50.76
CA VAL A 369 25.77 -0.54 49.69
C VAL A 369 24.55 -1.45 49.64
N ARG A 370 24.04 -1.96 50.76
CA ARG A 370 22.82 -2.81 50.77
C ARG A 370 21.58 -2.06 50.24
N GLY A 371 21.43 -0.78 50.55
CA GLY A 371 20.31 0.04 50.07
C GLY A 371 20.44 0.46 48.61
N LEU A 372 21.66 0.61 48.10
CA LEU A 372 21.95 1.11 46.75
C LEU A 372 22.26 0.01 45.73
N VAL A 373 22.72 -1.17 46.15
CA VAL A 373 23.00 -2.29 45.25
C VAL A 373 21.68 -2.84 44.74
N ARG A 374 21.57 -2.92 43.42
CA ARG A 374 20.43 -3.51 42.72
C ARG A 374 20.89 -4.74 41.95
N PRO A 375 20.05 -5.77 41.82
CA PRO A 375 20.31 -6.87 40.92
C PRO A 375 20.51 -6.37 39.48
N PRO A 376 21.33 -7.06 38.66
CA PRO A 376 21.59 -6.68 37.27
C PRO A 376 20.33 -6.64 36.39
N ASN A 377 19.24 -7.31 36.80
CA ASN A 377 17.97 -7.38 36.06
C ASN A 377 16.81 -6.72 36.81
N ASP A 378 17.06 -5.71 37.64
CA ASP A 378 16.01 -5.05 38.39
C ASP A 378 15.06 -4.21 37.51
N VAL A 379 13.79 -4.16 37.88
CA VAL A 379 12.79 -3.29 37.27
C VAL A 379 12.71 -1.98 38.07
N PHE A 380 12.48 -0.89 37.37
CA PHE A 380 12.17 0.44 37.92
C PHE A 380 10.78 0.52 38.58
N TYR A 381 10.45 -0.44 39.46
CA TYR A 381 9.11 -0.60 40.04
C TYR A 381 8.70 0.58 40.92
N THR A 382 9.59 1.17 41.72
CA THR A 382 9.26 2.34 42.57
C THR A 382 8.70 3.49 41.74
N GLU A 383 9.30 3.76 40.58
CA GLU A 383 8.84 4.80 39.66
C GLU A 383 7.53 4.42 38.96
N LEU A 384 7.29 3.12 38.72
CA LEU A 384 6.01 2.63 38.20
C LEU A 384 4.89 2.73 39.24
N GLU A 385 5.19 2.40 40.50
CA GLU A 385 4.23 2.46 41.62
C GLU A 385 3.70 3.87 41.85
N ALA A 386 4.55 4.89 41.71
CA ALA A 386 4.14 6.31 41.72
C ALA A 386 3.07 6.64 40.65
N ARG A 387 2.93 5.80 39.62
CA ARG A 387 1.99 5.95 38.51
C ARG A 387 0.78 5.01 38.62
N LYS A 388 0.61 4.29 39.74
CA LYS A 388 -0.52 3.38 40.00
C LYS A 388 -1.88 4.02 39.72
N ALA A 389 -2.09 5.27 40.13
CA ALA A 389 -3.35 5.98 39.90
C ALA A 389 -3.73 6.09 38.40
N THR A 390 -2.73 6.18 37.52
CA THR A 390 -2.95 6.21 36.06
C THR A 390 -3.45 4.84 35.57
N VAL A 391 -2.83 3.75 36.03
CA VAL A 391 -3.22 2.38 35.67
C VAL A 391 -4.59 2.03 36.23
N SER A 392 -4.83 2.31 37.51
CA SER A 392 -6.13 2.06 38.17
C SER A 392 -7.30 2.75 37.45
N ARG A 393 -7.04 3.86 36.75
CA ARG A 393 -8.07 4.59 36.01
C ARG A 393 -8.56 3.85 34.76
N PHE A 394 -7.69 3.17 34.01
CA PHE A 394 -8.07 2.54 32.75
C PHE A 394 -8.15 1.01 32.82
N LEU A 395 -7.35 0.35 33.67
CA LEU A 395 -7.20 -1.10 33.67
C LEU A 395 -8.53 -1.85 33.88
N PRO A 396 -9.42 -1.46 34.82
CA PRO A 396 -10.70 -2.16 34.99
C PRO A 396 -11.59 -2.06 33.75
N THR A 397 -11.62 -0.89 33.09
CA THR A 397 -12.40 -0.70 31.87
C THR A 397 -11.78 -1.47 30.71
N LEU A 398 -10.45 -1.49 30.61
CA LEU A 398 -9.72 -2.22 29.58
C LEU A 398 -10.04 -3.71 29.61
N LEU A 399 -9.91 -4.34 30.79
CA LEU A 399 -10.12 -5.78 30.94
C LEU A 399 -11.60 -6.19 30.78
N ARG A 400 -12.54 -5.30 31.10
CA ARG A 400 -13.97 -5.51 30.89
C ARG A 400 -14.36 -5.40 29.41
N VAL A 401 -13.76 -4.45 28.68
CA VAL A 401 -14.14 -4.14 27.30
C VAL A 401 -13.33 -4.94 26.29
N ILE A 402 -12.03 -5.08 26.45
CA ILE A 402 -11.19 -5.80 25.49
C ILE A 402 -11.10 -7.26 25.88
N ARG A 403 -11.45 -8.14 24.93
CA ARG A 403 -11.20 -9.57 25.03
C ARG A 403 -9.86 -9.85 24.38
N PHE A 404 -8.94 -10.40 25.16
CA PHE A 404 -7.61 -10.75 24.70
C PHE A 404 -7.58 -12.25 24.41
N ASP A 405 -7.42 -12.58 23.13
CA ASP A 405 -7.08 -13.93 22.71
C ASP A 405 -5.56 -14.05 22.56
N ALA A 406 -5.04 -15.27 22.63
CA ALA A 406 -3.61 -15.50 22.60
C ALA A 406 -3.23 -16.79 21.87
N ASN A 407 -2.06 -16.78 21.24
CA ASN A 407 -1.42 -18.00 20.76
C ASN A 407 -0.99 -18.88 21.97
N PRO A 408 -0.64 -20.17 21.75
CA PRO A 408 -0.25 -21.06 22.84
C PRO A 408 0.87 -20.53 23.75
N ALA A 409 1.83 -19.77 23.20
CA ALA A 409 2.95 -19.21 23.96
C ALA A 409 2.53 -18.06 24.90
N ALA A 410 1.48 -17.31 24.54
CA ALA A 410 0.95 -16.20 25.33
C ALA A 410 -0.31 -16.55 26.14
N GLN A 411 -0.74 -17.81 26.15
CA GLN A 411 -1.85 -18.28 26.98
C GLN A 411 -1.70 -17.95 28.48
N PRO A 412 -0.51 -18.09 29.11
CA PRO A 412 -0.33 -17.68 30.50
C PRO A 412 -0.62 -16.20 30.75
N LEU A 413 -0.39 -15.34 29.75
CA LEU A 413 -0.71 -13.91 29.83
C LEU A 413 -2.21 -13.65 29.71
N ALA A 414 -2.92 -14.34 28.81
CA ALA A 414 -4.37 -14.25 28.72
C ALA A 414 -5.04 -14.63 30.06
N GLN A 415 -4.57 -15.71 30.70
CA GLN A 415 -5.02 -16.15 32.03
C GLN A 415 -4.74 -15.10 33.11
N ALA A 416 -3.55 -14.49 33.10
CA ALA A 416 -3.20 -13.42 34.04
C ALA A 416 -4.11 -12.17 33.89
N LEU A 417 -4.45 -11.80 32.66
CA LEU A 417 -5.36 -10.67 32.39
C LEU A 417 -6.79 -10.99 32.82
N GLN A 418 -7.24 -12.23 32.63
CA GLN A 418 -8.54 -12.70 33.12
C GLN A 418 -8.58 -12.71 34.65
N TRP A 419 -7.53 -13.18 35.32
CA TRP A 419 -7.43 -13.12 36.78
C TRP A 419 -7.49 -11.68 37.29
N LEU A 420 -6.80 -10.74 36.63
CA LEU A 420 -6.85 -9.31 36.97
C LEU A 420 -8.26 -8.70 36.78
N HIS A 421 -9.06 -9.28 35.88
CA HIS A 421 -10.44 -8.87 35.64
C HIS A 421 -11.39 -9.36 36.73
N GLU A 422 -11.35 -10.67 37.01
CA GLU A 422 -12.29 -11.37 37.89
C GLU A 422 -11.92 -11.23 39.36
N LYS A 423 -10.61 -11.15 39.67
CA LYS A 423 -10.04 -11.14 41.02
C LYS A 423 -10.60 -12.24 41.93
N PRO A 424 -10.50 -13.51 41.52
CA PRO A 424 -10.96 -14.63 42.33
C PRO A 424 -10.13 -14.77 43.62
N ASP A 425 -10.68 -15.48 44.60
CA ASP A 425 -10.07 -15.72 45.92
C ASP A 425 -9.01 -16.84 45.88
N HIS A 426 -8.07 -16.72 44.93
CA HIS A 426 -6.92 -17.60 44.79
C HIS A 426 -5.73 -16.84 44.18
N ASP A 427 -4.53 -17.38 44.34
CA ASP A 427 -3.31 -16.73 43.86
C ASP A 427 -3.29 -16.57 42.33
N PRO A 428 -2.75 -15.45 41.81
CA PRO A 428 -2.62 -15.22 40.38
C PRO A 428 -1.61 -16.17 39.70
N PRO A 429 -1.80 -16.45 38.40
CA PRO A 429 -0.82 -17.19 37.60
C PRO A 429 0.55 -16.50 37.60
N THR A 430 1.59 -17.17 38.09
CA THR A 430 2.95 -16.62 38.22
C THR A 430 3.84 -16.89 37.00
N ALA A 431 3.38 -17.67 36.02
CA ALA A 431 4.16 -18.03 34.82
C ALA A 431 4.60 -16.82 33.97
N ILE A 432 3.89 -15.69 34.07
CA ILE A 432 4.28 -14.44 33.39
C ILE A 432 5.37 -13.65 34.13
N VAL A 433 5.63 -13.97 35.40
CA VAL A 433 6.53 -13.24 36.28
C VAL A 433 7.97 -13.68 35.99
N GLY A 434 8.67 -12.89 35.19
CA GLY A 434 10.10 -13.10 34.94
C GLY A 434 10.95 -12.76 36.17
N LYS A 435 12.21 -13.22 36.17
CA LYS A 435 13.19 -12.99 37.26
C LYS A 435 13.28 -11.52 37.72
N ALA A 436 13.17 -10.59 36.77
CA ALA A 436 13.20 -9.15 37.03
C ALA A 436 12.03 -8.67 37.91
N TRP A 437 10.85 -9.25 37.72
CA TRP A 437 9.62 -8.87 38.43
C TRP A 437 9.42 -9.67 39.72
N GLN A 438 10.07 -10.83 39.86
CA GLN A 438 9.79 -11.81 40.91
C GLN A 438 9.86 -11.22 42.33
N ARG A 439 10.90 -10.44 42.63
CA ARG A 439 11.10 -9.78 43.94
C ARG A 439 10.11 -8.68 44.28
N HIS A 440 9.43 -8.13 43.27
CA HIS A 440 8.44 -7.05 43.46
C HIS A 440 7.01 -7.62 43.52
N VAL A 441 6.78 -8.73 42.82
CA VAL A 441 5.48 -9.41 42.76
C VAL A 441 5.29 -10.32 43.96
N VAL A 442 6.29 -11.12 44.32
CA VAL A 442 6.24 -12.03 45.47
C VAL A 442 6.94 -11.35 46.64
N GLN A 443 6.19 -11.09 47.71
CA GLN A 443 6.70 -10.51 48.96
C GLN A 443 7.43 -11.57 49.79
N ASP A 444 8.22 -11.13 50.78
CA ASP A 444 9.02 -12.03 51.64
C ASP A 444 8.16 -13.03 52.45
N ASP A 445 6.88 -12.70 52.68
CA ASP A 445 5.88 -13.55 53.34
C ASP A 445 5.12 -14.49 52.37
N GLY A 446 5.52 -14.50 51.09
CA GLY A 446 4.89 -15.28 50.03
C GLY A 446 3.64 -14.65 49.42
N ARG A 447 3.16 -13.50 49.93
CA ARG A 447 1.98 -12.82 49.38
C ARG A 447 2.28 -12.13 48.06
N ILE A 448 1.25 -11.97 47.22
CA ILE A 448 1.39 -11.33 45.92
C ILE A 448 0.99 -9.86 45.98
N ASN A 449 1.92 -8.98 45.61
CA ASN A 449 1.65 -7.55 45.45
C ASN A 449 0.85 -7.32 44.15
N ALA A 450 -0.45 -7.07 44.31
CA ALA A 450 -1.37 -6.84 43.19
C ALA A 450 -0.97 -5.65 42.28
N THR A 451 -0.30 -4.63 42.84
CA THR A 451 0.17 -3.46 42.05
C THR A 451 1.32 -3.87 41.15
N ALA A 452 2.33 -4.53 41.71
CA ALA A 452 3.47 -5.07 40.96
C ALA A 452 3.03 -6.09 39.91
N TYR A 453 2.09 -6.97 40.25
CA TYR A 453 1.53 -7.95 39.33
C TYR A 453 0.81 -7.27 38.14
N SER A 454 0.04 -6.21 38.40
CA SER A 454 -0.63 -5.44 37.35
C SER A 454 0.36 -4.79 36.37
N PHE A 455 1.45 -4.20 36.87
CA PHE A 455 2.49 -3.64 36.00
C PHE A 455 3.27 -4.71 35.24
N CYS A 456 3.55 -5.86 35.87
CA CYS A 456 4.16 -7.02 35.22
C CYS A 456 3.30 -7.50 34.03
N ALA A 457 2.00 -7.68 34.26
CA ALA A 457 1.06 -8.06 33.21
C ALA A 457 0.99 -7.04 32.07
N LEU A 458 0.98 -5.73 32.38
CA LEU A 458 0.96 -4.66 31.37
C LEU A 458 2.27 -4.57 30.55
N ASP A 459 3.43 -4.80 31.17
CA ASP A 459 4.71 -4.85 30.46
C ASP A 459 4.75 -6.03 29.47
N LYS A 460 4.26 -7.20 29.91
CA LYS A 460 4.11 -8.39 29.07
C LYS A 460 3.08 -8.18 27.96
N LEU A 461 1.93 -7.57 28.26
CA LEU A 461 0.89 -7.25 27.28
C LEU A 461 1.39 -6.32 26.19
N ARG A 462 2.12 -5.25 26.54
CA ARG A 462 2.75 -4.35 25.57
C ARG A 462 3.63 -5.11 24.58
N SER A 463 4.45 -6.03 25.09
CA SER A 463 5.33 -6.84 24.26
C SER A 463 4.55 -7.84 23.40
N ALA A 464 3.56 -8.53 23.98
CA ALA A 464 2.77 -9.54 23.29
C ALA A 464 1.86 -8.97 22.18
N ILE A 465 1.27 -7.79 22.39
CA ILE A 465 0.48 -7.08 21.38
C ILE A 465 1.34 -6.70 20.17
N ARG A 466 2.57 -6.21 20.41
CA ARG A 466 3.50 -5.85 19.34
C ARG A 466 3.96 -7.07 18.53
N ARG A 467 4.14 -8.20 19.21
CA ARG A 467 4.50 -9.49 18.61
C ARG A 467 3.33 -10.19 17.92
N ARG A 468 2.10 -9.70 18.09
CA ARG A 468 0.86 -10.41 17.69
C ARG A 468 0.72 -11.78 18.35
N ASP A 469 1.35 -11.98 19.50
CA ASP A 469 1.15 -13.17 20.34
C ASP A 469 -0.21 -13.11 21.06
N VAL A 470 -0.62 -11.89 21.40
CA VAL A 470 -1.97 -11.55 21.85
C VAL A 470 -2.67 -10.79 20.72
N PHE A 471 -3.88 -11.20 20.43
CA PHE A 471 -4.72 -10.63 19.39
C PHE A 471 -6.13 -10.37 19.92
N ILE A 472 -6.84 -9.49 19.22
CA ILE A 472 -8.13 -8.96 19.65
C ILE A 472 -9.10 -9.09 18.47
N SER A 473 -10.34 -9.51 18.73
CA SER A 473 -11.38 -9.64 17.71
C SER A 473 -12.71 -9.02 18.16
N PRO A 474 -13.44 -8.31 17.29
CA PRO A 474 -13.02 -7.88 15.94
C PRO A 474 -12.00 -6.73 15.99
N SER A 475 -11.01 -6.74 15.10
CA SER A 475 -9.99 -5.71 14.95
C SER A 475 -9.40 -5.80 13.53
N TRP A 476 -8.95 -4.68 12.96
CA TRP A 476 -8.27 -4.71 11.65
C TRP A 476 -6.77 -4.89 11.80
N ARG A 477 -6.16 -4.16 12.75
CA ARG A 477 -4.71 -4.17 12.93
C ARG A 477 -4.26 -5.18 13.97
N TYR A 478 -5.04 -5.38 15.02
CA TYR A 478 -4.70 -6.19 16.20
C TYR A 478 -5.36 -7.57 16.21
N ALA A 479 -6.06 -7.96 15.14
CA ALA A 479 -6.53 -9.33 14.94
C ALA A 479 -5.37 -10.31 14.69
N ASP A 480 -5.65 -11.61 14.76
CA ASP A 480 -4.67 -12.64 14.46
C ASP A 480 -4.31 -12.58 12.96
N PRO A 481 -3.08 -12.17 12.61
CA PRO A 481 -2.67 -12.07 11.21
C PRO A 481 -2.61 -13.44 10.51
N ARG A 482 -2.62 -14.54 11.28
CA ARG A 482 -2.61 -15.91 10.76
C ARG A 482 -4.01 -16.41 10.39
N ALA A 483 -5.07 -15.78 10.90
CA ALA A 483 -6.44 -16.21 10.64
C ALA A 483 -6.83 -16.06 9.15
N GLY A 484 -6.15 -15.18 8.41
CA GLY A 484 -6.33 -15.01 6.96
C GLY A 484 -5.38 -15.85 6.10
N LEU A 485 -4.47 -16.62 6.71
CA LEU A 485 -3.60 -17.52 5.93
C LEU A 485 -4.44 -18.64 5.33
N LEU A 486 -4.11 -19.03 4.10
CA LEU A 486 -4.68 -20.23 3.49
C LEU A 486 -4.44 -21.43 4.42
N ALA A 487 -5.46 -22.26 4.61
CA ALA A 487 -5.39 -23.41 5.51
C ALA A 487 -6.23 -24.58 4.99
N GLY A 488 -5.88 -25.79 5.43
CA GLY A 488 -6.60 -27.02 5.09
C GLY A 488 -6.75 -27.21 3.58
N ALA A 489 -7.96 -27.56 3.13
CA ALA A 489 -8.25 -27.84 1.73
C ALA A 489 -8.01 -26.65 0.79
N GLU A 490 -8.18 -25.42 1.26
CA GLU A 490 -7.92 -24.22 0.44
C GLU A 490 -6.43 -24.07 0.13
N TRP A 491 -5.57 -24.35 1.12
CA TRP A 491 -4.12 -24.34 0.92
C TRP A 491 -3.69 -25.47 -0.04
N GLU A 492 -4.17 -26.69 0.17
CA GLU A 492 -3.81 -27.83 -0.70
C GLU A 492 -4.21 -27.57 -2.17
N ALA A 493 -5.34 -26.93 -2.42
CA ALA A 493 -5.78 -26.56 -3.76
C ALA A 493 -4.93 -25.44 -4.38
N ALA A 494 -4.53 -24.44 -3.58
CA ALA A 494 -3.75 -23.30 -4.07
C ALA A 494 -2.25 -23.60 -4.23
N ARG A 495 -1.70 -24.53 -3.43
CA ARG A 495 -0.27 -24.83 -3.32
C ARG A 495 0.44 -25.05 -4.67
N PRO A 496 -0.08 -25.86 -5.61
CA PRO A 496 0.58 -26.05 -6.91
C PRO A 496 0.63 -24.78 -7.77
N ILE A 497 -0.41 -23.94 -7.70
CA ILE A 497 -0.49 -22.68 -8.45
C ILE A 497 0.50 -21.67 -7.86
N VAL A 498 0.54 -21.55 -6.53
CA VAL A 498 1.48 -20.69 -5.81
C VAL A 498 2.93 -21.04 -6.17
N CYS A 499 3.31 -22.31 -6.02
CA CYS A 499 4.64 -22.80 -6.38
C CYS A 499 5.03 -22.43 -7.82
N ARG A 500 4.16 -22.72 -8.80
CA ARG A 500 4.43 -22.36 -10.22
C ARG A 500 4.55 -20.86 -10.43
N SER A 501 3.65 -20.06 -9.86
CA SER A 501 3.63 -18.61 -10.05
C SER A 501 4.83 -17.88 -9.46
N LEU A 502 5.45 -18.46 -8.43
CA LEU A 502 6.61 -17.89 -7.74
C LEU A 502 7.93 -18.55 -8.14
N GLY A 503 7.90 -19.57 -9.01
CA GLY A 503 9.09 -20.35 -9.37
C GLY A 503 9.66 -21.16 -8.20
N LEU A 504 8.82 -21.56 -7.24
CA LEU A 504 9.19 -22.35 -6.06
C LEU A 504 8.76 -23.82 -6.21
N THR A 505 9.44 -24.72 -5.50
CA THR A 505 9.11 -26.15 -5.48
C THR A 505 8.35 -26.55 -4.21
N ALA A 506 7.46 -27.55 -4.32
CA ALA A 506 6.71 -28.05 -3.16
C ALA A 506 7.60 -28.67 -2.08
N GLN A 507 8.71 -29.29 -2.50
CA GLN A 507 9.77 -29.78 -1.62
C GLN A 507 10.97 -28.82 -1.65
N PRO A 508 11.65 -28.57 -0.52
CA PRO A 508 12.65 -27.51 -0.40
C PRO A 508 13.95 -27.78 -1.17
N GLU A 509 14.33 -29.03 -1.37
CA GLU A 509 15.68 -29.45 -1.78
C GLU A 509 16.10 -28.79 -3.10
N ALA A 510 15.25 -28.85 -4.13
CA ALA A 510 15.57 -28.28 -5.44
C ALA A 510 15.78 -26.75 -5.37
N THR A 511 14.94 -26.04 -4.59
CA THR A 511 15.07 -24.59 -4.43
C THR A 511 16.31 -24.23 -3.62
N LEU A 512 16.59 -24.94 -2.51
CA LEU A 512 17.76 -24.68 -1.67
C LEU A 512 19.07 -25.03 -2.36
N SER A 513 19.11 -26.10 -3.17
CA SER A 513 20.27 -26.44 -4.00
C SER A 513 20.54 -25.36 -5.05
N ALA A 514 19.49 -24.83 -5.69
CA ALA A 514 19.64 -23.75 -6.65
C ALA A 514 20.19 -22.46 -6.00
N LEU A 515 19.67 -22.07 -4.83
CA LEU A 515 20.16 -20.91 -4.07
C LEU A 515 21.60 -21.09 -3.59
N THR A 516 21.94 -22.29 -3.11
CA THR A 516 23.31 -22.63 -2.67
C THR A 516 24.30 -22.50 -3.83
N ARG A 517 23.93 -23.04 -5.01
CA ARG A 517 24.75 -22.95 -6.21
C ARG A 517 24.91 -21.50 -6.69
N GLU A 518 23.83 -20.72 -6.73
CA GLU A 518 23.89 -19.30 -7.14
C GLU A 518 24.82 -18.47 -6.24
N LEU A 519 24.83 -18.76 -4.93
CA LEU A 519 25.73 -18.11 -3.97
C LEU A 519 27.20 -18.47 -4.24
N ASP A 520 27.50 -19.76 -4.37
CA ASP A 520 28.87 -20.26 -4.66
C ASP A 520 29.40 -19.73 -6.00
N GLU A 521 28.59 -19.80 -7.06
CA GLU A 521 28.93 -19.25 -8.38
C GLU A 521 29.17 -17.74 -8.33
N THR A 522 28.37 -16.99 -7.54
CA THR A 522 28.55 -15.55 -7.37
C THR A 522 29.85 -15.25 -6.64
N TYR A 523 30.17 -15.97 -5.56
CA TYR A 523 31.46 -15.82 -4.89
C TYR A 523 32.64 -16.07 -5.84
N ARG A 524 32.63 -17.18 -6.57
CA ARG A 524 33.71 -17.53 -7.50
C ARG A 524 33.85 -16.50 -8.61
N ARG A 525 32.74 -15.99 -9.15
CA ARG A 525 32.77 -14.92 -10.17
C ARG A 525 33.42 -13.65 -9.63
N VAL A 526 33.02 -13.20 -8.44
CA VAL A 526 33.59 -11.97 -7.84
C VAL A 526 35.06 -12.18 -7.46
N ALA A 527 35.41 -13.33 -6.87
CA ALA A 527 36.80 -13.66 -6.55
C ALA A 527 37.70 -13.64 -7.78
N ALA A 528 37.22 -14.15 -8.93
CA ALA A 528 37.98 -14.17 -10.18
C ALA A 528 38.25 -12.77 -10.75
N ARG A 529 37.35 -11.80 -10.52
CA ARG A 529 37.47 -10.41 -11.00
C ARG A 529 38.12 -9.46 -10.01
N LEU A 530 38.18 -9.85 -8.74
CA LEU A 530 38.70 -9.03 -7.66
C LEU A 530 40.11 -8.47 -7.93
N PRO A 531 41.07 -9.22 -8.52
CA PRO A 531 42.40 -8.67 -8.83
C PRO A 531 42.39 -7.53 -9.85
N GLU A 532 41.35 -7.43 -10.67
CA GLU A 532 41.18 -6.40 -11.71
C GLU A 532 40.23 -5.27 -11.25
N ASN A 533 39.72 -5.32 -10.01
CA ASN A 533 38.73 -4.40 -9.50
C ASN A 533 39.35 -3.35 -8.55
N ASP A 534 39.83 -2.26 -9.12
CA ASP A 534 40.45 -1.14 -8.38
C ASP A 534 39.48 -0.44 -7.39
N ALA A 535 38.17 -0.67 -7.52
CA ALA A 535 37.19 -0.10 -6.61
C ALA A 535 37.11 -0.84 -5.28
N VAL A 536 37.63 -2.06 -5.19
CA VAL A 536 37.54 -2.92 -4.00
C VAL A 536 38.92 -3.15 -3.40
N ARG A 537 39.11 -2.80 -2.13
CA ARG A 537 40.36 -3.06 -1.41
C ARG A 537 40.10 -3.55 0.00
N PHE A 538 41.10 -4.23 0.56
CA PHE A 538 41.09 -4.73 1.93
C PHE A 538 42.10 -3.95 2.75
N GLU A 539 41.63 -3.31 3.82
CA GLU A 539 42.49 -2.58 4.76
C GLU A 539 42.45 -3.27 6.12
N THR A 540 43.59 -3.38 6.80
CA THR A 540 43.66 -3.95 8.15
C THR A 540 43.64 -2.82 9.18
N VAL A 541 42.54 -2.71 9.92
CA VAL A 541 42.37 -1.74 11.01
C VAL A 541 42.40 -2.52 12.34
N GLY A 542 43.54 -2.47 13.04
CA GLY A 542 43.79 -3.29 14.22
C GLY A 542 43.83 -4.79 13.88
N ASP A 543 43.03 -5.61 14.57
CA ASP A 543 42.94 -7.07 14.32
C ASP A 543 41.89 -7.45 13.26
N LYS A 544 41.30 -6.47 12.55
CA LYS A 544 40.22 -6.71 11.59
C LYS A 544 40.61 -6.26 10.19
N THR A 545 40.43 -7.14 9.22
CA THR A 545 40.44 -6.81 7.79
C THR A 545 39.06 -6.29 7.41
N GLU A 546 38.99 -5.04 6.96
CA GLU A 546 37.77 -4.36 6.53
C GLU A 546 37.75 -4.21 5.00
N LEU A 547 36.57 -4.40 4.43
CA LEU A 547 36.31 -4.19 3.01
C LEU A 547 36.07 -2.69 2.77
N VAL A 548 36.88 -2.08 1.92
CA VAL A 548 36.72 -0.69 1.52
C VAL A 548 36.34 -0.64 0.05
N LEU A 549 35.21 0.04 -0.21
CA LEU A 549 34.68 0.27 -1.55
C LEU A 549 34.87 1.73 -1.92
N SER A 550 35.58 1.99 -3.02
CA SER A 550 35.80 3.34 -3.53
C SER A 550 34.46 4.01 -3.89
N PRO A 551 34.25 5.28 -3.49
CA PRO A 551 33.07 6.05 -3.90
C PRO A 551 32.97 6.16 -5.42
N LEU A 552 31.74 6.24 -5.92
CA LEU A 552 31.51 6.53 -7.34
C LEU A 552 31.83 8.00 -7.63
N GLU A 553 32.61 8.25 -8.67
CA GLU A 553 32.78 9.59 -9.20
C GLU A 553 31.45 10.13 -9.77
N ALA A 554 31.28 11.44 -9.68
CA ALA A 554 30.11 12.09 -10.26
C ALA A 554 30.14 11.92 -11.79
N LEU A 555 28.99 11.58 -12.37
CA LEU A 555 28.85 11.53 -13.82
C LEU A 555 29.08 12.92 -14.40
N GLU A 556 30.03 13.05 -15.32
CA GLU A 556 30.23 14.28 -16.08
C GLU A 556 28.91 14.67 -16.78
N GLU A 557 28.58 15.96 -16.74
CA GLU A 557 27.48 16.50 -17.52
C GLU A 557 28.05 17.06 -18.83
N PRO A 558 27.92 16.34 -19.95
CA PRO A 558 28.48 16.81 -21.20
C PRO A 558 27.77 18.10 -21.63
N ALA A 559 28.48 18.98 -22.35
CA ALA A 559 27.91 20.21 -22.86
C ALA A 559 26.66 19.99 -23.72
N SER A 560 26.56 18.84 -24.41
CA SER A 560 25.36 18.46 -25.18
C SER A 560 24.13 18.19 -24.31
N LEU A 561 24.29 17.56 -23.15
CA LEU A 561 23.18 17.35 -22.19
C LEU A 561 22.70 18.68 -21.61
N ILE A 562 23.63 19.55 -21.21
CA ILE A 562 23.31 20.87 -20.67
C ILE A 562 22.57 21.71 -21.73
N ALA A 563 23.07 21.72 -22.97
CA ALA A 563 22.43 22.41 -24.08
C ALA A 563 21.02 21.85 -24.36
N LEU A 564 20.85 20.52 -24.37
CA LEU A 564 19.56 19.88 -24.58
C LEU A 564 18.55 20.26 -23.48
N ARG A 565 18.96 20.22 -22.20
CA ARG A 565 18.12 20.65 -21.08
C ARG A 565 17.68 22.11 -21.22
N ASN A 566 18.58 23.00 -21.64
CA ASN A 566 18.27 24.40 -21.88
C ASN A 566 17.29 24.60 -23.05
N GLU A 567 17.48 23.91 -24.17
CA GLU A 567 16.58 24.00 -25.33
C GLU A 567 15.19 23.44 -25.01
N ILE A 568 15.09 22.37 -24.21
CA ILE A 568 13.83 21.85 -23.68
C ILE A 568 13.16 22.90 -22.80
N LYS A 569 13.88 23.39 -21.78
CA LYS A 569 13.37 24.38 -20.82
C LYS A 569 12.85 25.63 -21.51
N ALA A 570 13.54 26.12 -22.55
CA ALA A 570 13.13 27.30 -23.31
C ALA A 570 11.84 27.09 -24.13
N ARG A 571 11.51 25.85 -24.52
CA ARG A 571 10.33 25.51 -25.35
C ARG A 571 9.14 24.97 -24.56
N MET A 572 9.32 24.62 -23.28
CA MET A 572 8.23 24.20 -22.41
C MET A 572 7.17 25.32 -22.32
N PRO A 573 5.87 25.01 -22.52
CA PRO A 573 4.81 26.00 -22.35
C PRO A 573 4.71 26.45 -20.89
N ARG A 574 4.52 27.76 -20.67
CA ARG A 574 4.11 28.28 -19.35
C ARG A 574 2.65 27.91 -19.09
N VAL A 575 2.36 27.40 -17.89
CA VAL A 575 1.04 26.87 -17.57
C VAL A 575 0.70 27.03 -16.09
N ASP A 576 -0.57 27.27 -15.78
CA ASP A 576 -1.07 27.24 -14.41
C ASP A 576 -1.39 25.79 -14.00
N LEU A 577 -1.10 25.40 -12.75
CA LEU A 577 -1.33 24.03 -12.26
C LEU A 577 -2.76 23.48 -12.53
N PRO A 578 -3.87 24.22 -12.30
CA PRO A 578 -5.21 23.70 -12.61
C PRO A 578 -5.40 23.32 -14.07
N GLU A 579 -4.73 24.02 -14.99
CA GLU A 579 -4.84 23.72 -16.42
C GLU A 579 -4.11 22.43 -16.78
N ILE A 580 -3.00 22.11 -16.11
CA ILE A 580 -2.33 20.81 -16.23
C ILE A 580 -3.31 19.68 -15.87
N LEU A 581 -4.00 19.81 -14.74
CA LEU A 581 -4.93 18.78 -14.27
C LEU A 581 -6.08 18.58 -15.27
N LEU A 582 -6.67 19.67 -15.77
CA LEU A 582 -7.75 19.60 -16.75
C LEU A 582 -7.29 19.00 -18.08
N GLU A 583 -6.11 19.38 -18.56
CA GLU A 583 -5.53 18.86 -19.80
C GLU A 583 -5.24 17.36 -19.70
N VAL A 584 -4.56 16.93 -18.63
CA VAL A 584 -4.28 15.51 -18.39
C VAL A 584 -5.58 14.72 -18.23
N ALA A 585 -6.57 15.26 -17.52
CA ALA A 585 -7.88 14.65 -17.38
C ALA A 585 -8.58 14.45 -18.74
N ALA A 586 -8.55 15.46 -19.61
CA ALA A 586 -9.14 15.38 -20.95
C ALA A 586 -8.42 14.37 -21.85
N ARG A 587 -7.08 14.31 -21.81
CA ARG A 587 -6.29 13.39 -22.64
C ARG A 587 -6.42 11.93 -22.23
N THR A 588 -6.49 11.66 -20.93
CA THR A 588 -6.42 10.29 -20.41
C THR A 588 -7.80 9.70 -20.04
N GLY A 589 -8.80 10.55 -19.80
CA GLY A 589 -10.06 10.12 -19.21
C GLY A 589 -9.92 9.66 -17.75
N CYS A 590 -8.78 9.92 -17.08
CA CYS A 590 -8.51 9.41 -15.74
C CYS A 590 -9.55 9.83 -14.70
N MET A 591 -10.25 10.95 -14.90
CA MET A 591 -11.29 11.43 -14.00
C MET A 591 -12.54 10.56 -13.99
N GLU A 592 -12.75 9.70 -15.00
CA GLU A 592 -13.77 8.65 -14.97
C GLU A 592 -13.49 7.62 -13.86
N ALA A 593 -12.28 7.62 -13.29
CA ALA A 593 -11.93 6.76 -12.18
C ALA A 593 -12.71 7.07 -10.90
N PHE A 594 -13.06 8.34 -10.71
CA PHE A 594 -13.77 8.84 -9.55
C PHE A 594 -15.26 8.52 -9.67
N THR A 595 -15.70 7.40 -9.09
CA THR A 595 -17.12 7.06 -9.05
C THR A 595 -17.78 7.61 -7.80
N HIS A 596 -19.08 7.91 -7.90
CA HIS A 596 -19.85 8.29 -6.72
C HIS A 596 -19.92 7.11 -5.73
N LEU A 597 -19.72 7.35 -4.45
CA LEU A 597 -19.69 6.39 -3.33
C LEU A 597 -20.93 5.49 -3.21
N THR A 598 -22.00 5.82 -3.94
CA THR A 598 -23.25 5.06 -3.92
C THR A 598 -23.83 4.77 -5.30
N GLU A 599 -23.05 5.04 -6.34
CA GLU A 599 -23.27 4.67 -7.75
C GLU A 599 -24.69 4.91 -8.31
N ARG A 600 -25.51 5.74 -7.67
CA ARG A 600 -26.64 6.40 -8.34
C ARG A 600 -26.04 7.24 -9.46
N THR A 601 -26.78 7.37 -10.57
CA THR A 601 -26.48 8.27 -11.69
C THR A 601 -26.52 9.73 -11.23
N ALA A 602 -25.60 10.11 -10.33
CA ALA A 602 -25.36 11.47 -9.92
C ALA A 602 -24.64 12.15 -11.08
N ARG A 603 -25.46 12.59 -12.04
CA ARG A 603 -24.99 13.42 -13.13
C ARG A 603 -24.79 14.81 -12.58
N ALA A 604 -23.61 15.34 -12.81
CA ALA A 604 -23.39 16.73 -12.58
C ALA A 604 -22.50 17.29 -13.67
N ALA A 605 -22.93 18.40 -14.24
CA ALA A 605 -22.16 19.14 -15.23
C ALA A 605 -20.79 19.50 -14.65
N ASP A 606 -19.78 19.48 -15.51
CA ASP A 606 -18.40 19.89 -15.22
C ASP A 606 -17.81 19.24 -13.96
N LEU A 607 -18.17 17.97 -13.72
CA LEU A 607 -17.66 17.19 -12.59
C LEU A 607 -16.13 17.11 -12.60
N THR A 608 -15.52 16.98 -13.78
CA THR A 608 -14.06 17.00 -13.97
C THR A 608 -13.45 18.26 -13.35
N THR A 609 -14.04 19.44 -13.58
CA THR A 609 -13.58 20.71 -13.00
C THR A 609 -13.68 20.69 -11.48
N SER A 610 -14.80 20.21 -10.92
CA SER A 610 -14.94 20.06 -9.47
C SER A 610 -13.91 19.08 -8.88
N LEU A 611 -13.64 17.96 -9.56
CA LEU A 611 -12.66 16.95 -9.13
C LEU A 611 -11.24 17.52 -9.13
N CYS A 612 -10.83 18.19 -10.22
CA CYS A 612 -9.54 18.86 -10.30
C CYS A 612 -9.37 19.89 -9.18
N ALA A 613 -10.41 20.68 -8.89
CA ALA A 613 -10.38 21.62 -7.78
C ALA A 613 -10.21 20.93 -6.42
N VAL A 614 -10.97 19.87 -6.14
CA VAL A 614 -10.81 19.14 -4.87
C VAL A 614 -9.41 18.51 -4.75
N LEU A 615 -8.91 17.87 -5.81
CA LEU A 615 -7.56 17.28 -5.82
C LEU A 615 -6.50 18.34 -5.57
N MET A 616 -6.64 19.53 -6.17
CA MET A 616 -5.74 20.66 -5.89
C MET A 616 -5.83 21.17 -4.45
N ALA A 617 -7.03 21.31 -3.89
CA ALA A 617 -7.22 21.77 -2.52
C ALA A 617 -6.46 20.89 -1.52
N GLU A 618 -6.53 19.57 -1.73
CA GLU A 618 -5.85 18.56 -0.91
C GLU A 618 -4.34 18.54 -1.20
N ALA A 619 -3.94 18.38 -2.46
CA ALA A 619 -2.55 18.27 -2.88
C ALA A 619 -1.71 19.52 -2.58
N CYS A 620 -2.28 20.72 -2.76
CA CYS A 620 -1.60 21.98 -2.44
C CYS A 620 -1.67 22.34 -0.95
N ASN A 621 -2.41 21.58 -0.14
CA ASN A 621 -2.65 21.85 1.28
C ASN A 621 -3.24 23.24 1.58
N THR A 622 -3.98 23.80 0.63
CA THR A 622 -4.60 25.12 0.75
C THR A 622 -6.02 25.06 1.27
N GLY A 623 -6.68 23.91 1.17
CA GLY A 623 -8.12 23.77 1.40
C GLY A 623 -8.95 24.31 0.22
N PRO A 624 -10.28 24.16 0.25
CA PRO A 624 -11.13 24.51 -0.89
C PRO A 624 -11.29 26.03 -1.08
N GLU A 625 -11.10 26.84 -0.04
CA GLU A 625 -11.40 28.28 -0.05
C GLU A 625 -10.81 29.06 -1.23
N PRO A 626 -9.53 28.89 -1.61
CA PRO A 626 -8.94 29.63 -2.74
C PRO A 626 -9.51 29.23 -4.12
N LEU A 627 -10.22 28.10 -4.20
CA LEU A 627 -10.78 27.55 -5.43
C LEU A 627 -12.28 27.84 -5.56
N VAL A 628 -12.91 28.37 -4.51
CA VAL A 628 -14.35 28.65 -4.51
C VAL A 628 -14.67 29.83 -5.40
N ARG A 629 -15.58 29.63 -6.35
CA ARG A 629 -16.12 30.66 -7.23
C ARG A 629 -17.65 30.66 -7.22
N GLN A 630 -18.28 31.82 -7.04
CA GLN A 630 -19.75 31.91 -6.97
C GLN A 630 -20.42 31.92 -8.36
N ASP A 631 -19.70 32.46 -9.33
CA ASP A 631 -20.02 32.57 -10.75
C ASP A 631 -19.96 31.24 -11.50
N SER A 632 -19.24 30.24 -10.96
CA SER A 632 -19.17 28.89 -11.53
C SER A 632 -19.86 27.85 -10.63
N PRO A 633 -20.98 27.23 -11.07
CA PRO A 633 -21.66 26.18 -10.30
C PRO A 633 -20.74 25.00 -9.91
N ALA A 634 -19.78 24.66 -10.76
CA ALA A 634 -18.83 23.56 -10.55
C ALA A 634 -17.82 23.84 -9.43
N LEU A 635 -17.59 25.10 -9.10
CA LEU A 635 -16.59 25.56 -8.12
C LEU A 635 -17.24 26.17 -6.87
N ARG A 636 -18.55 26.01 -6.66
CA ARG A 636 -19.19 26.47 -5.43
C ARG A 636 -18.72 25.65 -4.23
N ARG A 637 -18.72 26.27 -3.05
CA ARG A 637 -18.27 25.62 -1.80
C ARG A 637 -19.01 24.32 -1.50
N ASP A 638 -20.34 24.35 -1.58
CA ASP A 638 -21.20 23.18 -1.35
C ASP A 638 -20.95 22.08 -2.39
N ARG A 639 -20.71 22.48 -3.64
CA ARG A 639 -20.34 21.59 -4.73
C ARG A 639 -19.01 20.87 -4.48
N LEU A 640 -17.95 21.61 -4.15
CA LEU A 640 -16.63 21.02 -3.89
C LEU A 640 -16.65 20.09 -2.67
N MET A 641 -17.32 20.49 -1.59
CA MET A 641 -17.52 19.62 -0.42
C MET A 641 -18.29 18.34 -0.76
N TRP A 642 -19.29 18.44 -1.65
CA TRP A 642 -20.04 17.27 -2.09
C TRP A 642 -19.17 16.33 -2.94
N VAL A 643 -18.33 16.86 -3.82
CA VAL A 643 -17.42 16.06 -4.65
C VAL A 643 -16.39 15.34 -3.78
N ASP A 644 -15.72 16.08 -2.89
CA ASP A 644 -14.77 15.51 -1.92
C ASP A 644 -15.37 14.32 -1.17
N GLN A 645 -16.54 14.49 -0.54
CA GLN A 645 -17.18 13.45 0.28
C GLN A 645 -17.67 12.22 -0.48
N ASN A 646 -17.99 12.36 -1.78
CA ASN A 646 -18.66 11.31 -2.55
C ASN A 646 -17.79 10.69 -3.63
N TYR A 647 -16.70 11.34 -4.03
CA TYR A 647 -15.88 10.91 -5.17
C TYR A 647 -14.44 10.63 -4.77
N VAL A 648 -13.82 11.45 -3.93
CA VAL A 648 -12.42 11.28 -3.54
C VAL A 648 -12.31 10.25 -2.42
N ARG A 649 -11.57 9.18 -2.69
CA ARG A 649 -11.24 8.10 -1.76
C ARG A 649 -10.07 7.28 -2.29
N ASP A 650 -9.42 6.56 -1.39
CA ASP A 650 -8.32 5.64 -1.70
C ASP A 650 -8.55 4.80 -2.97
N ASP A 651 -9.62 4.00 -3.05
CA ASP A 651 -9.91 3.14 -4.22
C ASP A 651 -10.00 3.92 -5.56
N THR A 652 -10.56 5.13 -5.54
CA THR A 652 -10.67 5.98 -6.76
C THR A 652 -9.36 6.67 -7.11
N LEU A 653 -8.58 7.04 -6.09
CA LEU A 653 -7.25 7.61 -6.27
C LEU A 653 -6.32 6.56 -6.87
N ILE A 654 -6.34 5.33 -6.34
CA ILE A 654 -5.59 4.17 -6.87
C ILE A 654 -6.00 3.88 -8.32
N ALA A 655 -7.30 3.79 -8.60
CA ALA A 655 -7.79 3.53 -9.96
C ALA A 655 -7.43 4.65 -10.95
N CYS A 656 -7.48 5.92 -10.51
CA CYS A 656 -7.05 7.06 -11.32
C CYS A 656 -5.54 6.97 -11.59
N ASN A 657 -4.76 6.65 -10.56
CA ASN A 657 -3.32 6.51 -10.67
C ASN A 657 -2.91 5.43 -11.68
N ALA A 658 -3.59 4.29 -11.69
CA ALA A 658 -3.35 3.23 -12.67
C ALA A 658 -3.52 3.71 -14.12
N VAL A 659 -4.53 4.56 -14.39
CA VAL A 659 -4.74 5.16 -15.72
C VAL A 659 -3.60 6.13 -16.07
N LEU A 660 -3.12 6.94 -15.11
CA LEU A 660 -2.00 7.85 -15.33
C LEU A 660 -0.69 7.10 -15.61
N VAL A 661 -0.41 6.02 -14.87
CA VAL A 661 0.76 5.17 -15.09
C VAL A 661 0.70 4.50 -16.47
N ALA A 662 -0.45 3.98 -16.87
CA ALA A 662 -0.62 3.41 -18.21
C ALA A 662 -0.46 4.45 -19.33
N ALA A 663 -0.87 5.70 -19.10
CA ALA A 663 -0.64 6.79 -20.04
C ALA A 663 0.86 7.15 -20.13
N GLN A 664 1.56 7.22 -19.00
CA GLN A 664 3.01 7.47 -18.95
C GLN A 664 3.78 6.41 -19.76
N ASN A 665 3.46 5.13 -19.54
CA ASN A 665 4.14 4.00 -20.18
C ASN A 665 3.95 3.94 -21.72
N ARG A 666 3.05 4.76 -22.29
CA ARG A 666 2.87 4.85 -23.74
C ARG A 666 3.79 5.88 -24.40
N ILE A 667 4.45 6.74 -23.62
CA ILE A 667 5.30 7.82 -24.16
C ILE A 667 6.70 7.26 -24.46
N ALA A 668 7.26 7.61 -25.63
CA ALA A 668 8.56 7.13 -26.06
C ALA A 668 9.68 7.56 -25.09
N LEU A 669 9.69 8.83 -24.68
CA LEU A 669 10.64 9.33 -23.68
C LEU A 669 10.58 8.57 -22.34
N ALA A 670 9.39 8.19 -21.86
CA ALA A 670 9.27 7.42 -20.63
C ALA A 670 9.92 6.02 -20.76
N ARG A 671 9.75 5.37 -21.91
CA ARG A 671 10.38 4.08 -22.23
C ARG A 671 11.89 4.18 -22.44
N ALA A 672 12.39 5.37 -22.80
CA ALA A 672 13.81 5.63 -22.89
C ALA A 672 14.49 5.70 -21.50
N TRP A 673 13.74 6.06 -20.44
CA TRP A 673 14.25 6.02 -19.06
C TRP A 673 14.27 4.62 -18.47
N GLY A 674 13.26 3.80 -18.76
CA GLY A 674 13.19 2.44 -18.21
C GLY A 674 12.01 1.60 -18.70
N GLY A 675 12.10 0.30 -18.47
CA GLY A 675 11.10 -0.69 -18.88
C GLY A 675 9.94 -0.85 -17.89
N GLY A 676 10.01 -0.22 -16.72
CA GLY A 676 9.05 -0.45 -15.63
C GLY A 676 9.37 -1.67 -14.78
N ASP A 677 10.56 -2.26 -14.94
CA ASP A 677 11.05 -3.44 -14.21
C ASP A 677 11.84 -3.07 -12.94
N VAL A 678 12.19 -1.78 -12.79
CA VAL A 678 12.89 -1.23 -11.63
C VAL A 678 12.02 -0.19 -10.91
N ALA A 679 12.03 -0.23 -9.58
CA ALA A 679 11.44 0.82 -8.75
C ALA A 679 12.28 1.13 -7.51
N SER A 680 12.20 2.36 -7.02
CA SER A 680 12.73 2.76 -5.72
C SER A 680 11.61 3.02 -4.72
N ALA A 681 11.85 2.71 -3.45
CA ALA A 681 10.95 3.06 -2.36
C ALA A 681 11.64 3.95 -1.33
N ASP A 682 11.05 5.11 -1.06
CA ASP A 682 11.57 6.10 -0.10
C ASP A 682 10.44 6.88 0.59
N GLY A 683 10.74 7.43 1.76
CA GLY A 683 9.80 8.12 2.64
C GLY A 683 9.96 9.64 2.66
N MET A 684 8.95 10.35 2.19
CA MET A 684 8.79 11.79 2.41
C MET A 684 8.18 12.07 3.78
N ARG A 685 8.67 13.07 4.51
CA ARG A 685 8.29 13.30 5.92
C ARG A 685 7.56 14.63 6.08
N PHE A 686 6.42 14.60 6.79
CA PHE A 686 5.56 15.76 7.03
C PHE A 686 5.36 16.00 8.53
N VAL A 687 5.50 17.25 8.96
CA VAL A 687 5.18 17.68 10.33
C VAL A 687 3.67 17.74 10.50
N VAL A 688 3.17 17.20 11.62
CA VAL A 688 1.75 17.23 11.98
C VAL A 688 1.59 18.06 13.27
N PRO A 689 1.23 19.36 13.17
CA PRO A 689 1.13 20.25 14.33
C PRO A 689 -0.13 20.00 15.17
N VAL A 690 -1.15 19.38 14.58
CA VAL A 690 -2.40 19.05 15.28
C VAL A 690 -2.25 17.84 16.19
N ARG A 691 -3.04 17.79 17.26
CA ARG A 691 -3.09 16.62 18.14
C ARG A 691 -3.71 15.45 17.40
N THR A 692 -2.95 14.37 17.28
CA THR A 692 -3.37 13.08 16.72
C THR A 692 -2.61 11.93 17.39
N ILE A 693 -3.20 10.73 17.36
CA ILE A 693 -2.53 9.48 17.74
C ILE A 693 -1.76 8.85 16.58
N HIS A 694 -1.97 9.33 15.35
CA HIS A 694 -1.39 8.75 14.12
C HIS A 694 -0.08 9.41 13.67
N ALA A 695 0.40 10.44 14.37
CA ALA A 695 1.73 11.02 14.17
C ALA A 695 2.68 10.59 15.29
N ALA A 696 3.99 10.54 15.04
CA ALA A 696 4.97 10.12 16.06
C ALA A 696 6.15 11.09 16.16
N PRO A 697 6.75 11.26 17.36
CA PRO A 697 7.94 12.10 17.53
C PRO A 697 9.18 11.41 16.97
N ASN A 698 9.98 12.13 16.20
CA ASN A 698 11.29 11.67 15.74
C ASN A 698 12.25 12.86 15.76
N PRO A 699 13.17 12.94 16.75
CA PRO A 699 14.05 14.09 16.91
C PRO A 699 14.92 14.38 15.68
N LYS A 700 15.28 13.36 14.91
CA LYS A 700 16.08 13.50 13.69
C LYS A 700 15.34 14.29 12.60
N TYR A 701 14.03 14.11 12.48
CA TYR A 701 13.26 14.64 11.35
C TYR A 701 12.27 15.75 11.74
N PHE A 702 11.81 15.77 13.00
CA PHE A 702 10.75 16.67 13.44
C PHE A 702 11.16 17.53 14.64
N ASN A 703 12.44 17.51 15.05
CA ASN A 703 12.93 18.22 16.24
C ASN A 703 12.09 17.86 17.50
N ARG A 704 11.37 18.84 18.07
CA ARG A 704 10.44 18.65 19.21
C ARG A 704 9.00 18.33 18.78
N GLY A 705 8.72 18.33 17.49
CA GLY A 705 7.42 18.06 16.90
C GLY A 705 7.14 16.58 16.68
N ARG A 706 6.03 16.30 15.99
CA ARG A 706 5.60 14.97 15.56
C ARG A 706 5.28 15.01 14.08
N GLY A 707 5.35 13.87 13.42
CA GLY A 707 5.07 13.80 12.00
C GLY A 707 4.68 12.42 11.52
N VAL A 708 4.42 12.36 10.22
CA VAL A 708 4.13 11.15 9.44
C VAL A 708 5.16 11.01 8.33
N THR A 709 5.35 9.78 7.87
CA THR A 709 6.13 9.45 6.68
C THR A 709 5.17 8.96 5.61
N TRP A 710 5.21 9.58 4.44
CA TRP A 710 4.56 9.17 3.21
C TRP A 710 5.57 8.35 2.40
N TYR A 711 5.44 7.03 2.44
CA TYR A 711 6.39 6.09 1.85
C TYR A 711 5.93 5.70 0.44
N ASN A 712 6.72 6.07 -0.58
CA ASN A 712 6.34 6.07 -1.98
C ASN A 712 7.15 5.05 -2.79
N LEU A 713 6.50 4.36 -3.73
CA LEU A 713 7.14 3.54 -4.75
C LEU A 713 7.20 4.31 -6.08
N LEU A 714 8.40 4.49 -6.63
CA LEU A 714 8.67 5.23 -7.85
C LEU A 714 9.30 4.31 -8.88
N SER A 715 8.71 4.21 -10.07
CA SER A 715 9.31 3.48 -11.20
C SER A 715 10.45 4.27 -11.84
N ASP A 716 11.38 3.55 -12.46
CA ASP A 716 12.36 4.04 -13.45
C ASP A 716 11.77 4.89 -14.59
N GLN A 717 10.47 4.79 -14.90
CA GLN A 717 9.75 5.69 -15.80
C GLN A 717 9.31 7.02 -15.15
N CYS A 718 9.86 7.35 -13.97
CA CYS A 718 9.60 8.55 -13.17
C CYS A 718 8.17 8.71 -12.63
N THR A 719 7.32 7.66 -12.71
CA THR A 719 5.95 7.68 -12.22
C THR A 719 5.78 6.97 -10.87
N GLY A 720 4.95 7.53 -9.99
CA GLY A 720 4.64 6.94 -8.69
C GLY A 720 3.61 5.82 -8.81
N LEU A 721 3.93 4.62 -8.32
CA LEU A 721 3.09 3.43 -8.47
C LEU A 721 2.11 3.25 -7.30
N ASN A 722 2.62 3.42 -6.07
CA ASN A 722 1.86 3.23 -4.84
C ASN A 722 2.49 4.03 -3.69
N ALA A 723 1.72 4.33 -2.64
CA ALA A 723 2.22 4.98 -1.45
C ALA A 723 1.42 4.60 -0.19
N ILE A 724 2.09 4.55 0.96
CA ILE A 724 1.45 4.31 2.26
C ILE A 724 1.88 5.38 3.27
N THR A 725 0.91 5.89 4.02
CA THR A 725 1.16 6.85 5.11
C THR A 725 1.34 6.11 6.44
N VAL A 726 2.46 6.34 7.12
CA VAL A 726 2.78 5.72 8.41
C VAL A 726 3.23 6.75 9.45
N PRO A 727 3.12 6.45 10.76
CA PRO A 727 3.69 7.31 11.80
C PRO A 727 5.21 7.41 11.64
N GLY A 728 5.80 8.61 11.82
CA GLY A 728 7.20 8.88 11.49
C GLY A 728 8.29 8.22 12.35
N THR A 729 7.93 7.20 13.14
CA THR A 729 8.87 6.35 13.91
C THR A 729 8.93 4.91 13.43
N LEU A 730 8.05 4.50 12.51
CA LEU A 730 8.04 3.12 12.02
C LEU A 730 9.29 2.87 11.16
N ARG A 731 9.88 1.67 11.25
CA ARG A 731 10.97 1.28 10.36
C ARG A 731 10.45 1.08 8.95
N ASP A 732 11.14 1.64 7.96
CA ASP A 732 10.77 1.56 6.54
C ASP A 732 10.67 0.10 6.06
N SER A 733 11.51 -0.79 6.61
CA SER A 733 11.53 -2.24 6.36
C SER A 733 10.20 -2.96 6.59
N LEU A 734 9.33 -2.41 7.45
CA LEU A 734 8.02 -3.00 7.79
C LEU A 734 6.94 -2.64 6.77
N VAL A 735 7.12 -1.54 6.04
CA VAL A 735 6.14 -0.97 5.10
C VAL A 735 6.45 -1.35 3.67
N LEU A 736 7.75 -1.49 3.36
CA LEU A 736 8.25 -1.70 2.01
C LEU A 736 7.50 -2.80 1.24
N LEU A 737 7.34 -3.99 1.84
CA LEU A 737 6.66 -5.10 1.18
C LEU A 737 5.18 -4.80 0.89
N ALA A 738 4.50 -4.06 1.77
CA ALA A 738 3.11 -3.66 1.56
C ALA A 738 2.99 -2.70 0.38
N VAL A 739 3.85 -1.67 0.33
CA VAL A 739 3.88 -0.71 -0.78
C VAL A 739 4.11 -1.40 -2.13
N VAL A 740 4.94 -2.44 -2.18
CA VAL A 740 5.21 -3.21 -3.41
C VAL A 740 4.05 -4.15 -3.78
N LEU A 741 3.54 -4.93 -2.83
CA LEU A 741 2.50 -5.94 -3.12
C LEU A 741 1.10 -5.33 -3.34
N GLU A 742 0.82 -4.18 -2.75
CA GLU A 742 -0.50 -3.54 -2.82
C GLU A 742 -0.65 -2.59 -4.03
N GLN A 743 0.36 -2.51 -4.90
CA GLN A 743 0.31 -1.70 -6.13
C GLN A 743 -0.65 -2.33 -7.16
N GLN A 744 -1.44 -1.49 -7.84
CA GLN A 744 -2.49 -1.91 -8.79
C GLN A 744 -2.30 -1.32 -10.20
N THR A 745 -1.05 -1.15 -10.62
CA THR A 745 -0.67 -0.58 -11.92
C THR A 745 -0.23 -1.66 -12.91
N GLU A 746 -0.17 -1.31 -14.19
CA GLU A 746 0.29 -2.26 -15.23
C GLU A 746 1.80 -2.55 -15.17
N LEU A 747 2.59 -1.67 -14.54
CA LEU A 747 4.01 -1.90 -14.34
C LEU A 747 4.22 -2.92 -13.22
N GLN A 748 5.18 -3.82 -13.43
CA GLN A 748 5.49 -4.92 -12.51
C GLN A 748 6.99 -4.90 -12.19
N PRO A 749 7.46 -3.92 -11.41
CA PRO A 749 8.86 -3.83 -11.06
C PRO A 749 9.28 -5.07 -10.27
N THR A 750 10.36 -5.71 -10.70
CA THR A 750 10.93 -6.89 -10.05
C THR A 750 12.15 -6.53 -9.20
N GLN A 751 12.82 -5.41 -9.50
CA GLN A 751 13.96 -4.90 -8.75
C GLN A 751 13.56 -3.70 -7.90
N ILE A 752 13.64 -3.84 -6.58
CA ILE A 752 13.16 -2.83 -5.63
C ILE A 752 14.35 -2.26 -4.86
N MET A 753 14.65 -0.98 -5.12
CA MET A 753 15.77 -0.25 -4.54
C MET A 753 15.33 0.60 -3.36
N THR A 754 16.15 0.66 -2.31
CA THR A 754 15.87 1.50 -1.13
C THR A 754 17.15 2.10 -0.58
N ASP A 755 17.04 3.12 0.26
CA ASP A 755 18.17 3.56 1.07
C ASP A 755 18.53 2.53 2.17
N THR A 756 19.73 2.68 2.73
CA THR A 756 20.40 1.80 3.69
C THR A 756 19.55 1.49 4.94
N GLY A 757 18.58 2.35 5.29
CA GLY A 757 17.76 2.21 6.49
C GLY A 757 16.74 1.06 6.51
N ALA A 758 16.50 0.37 5.39
CA ALA A 758 15.35 -0.52 5.22
C ALA A 758 15.65 -2.03 5.22
N TYR A 759 16.90 -2.50 5.39
CA TYR A 759 17.21 -3.92 5.17
C TYR A 759 17.29 -4.77 6.46
N SER A 760 16.60 -5.92 6.44
CA SER A 760 16.76 -7.02 7.38
C SER A 760 16.83 -8.34 6.60
N ASP A 761 17.45 -9.37 7.17
CA ASP A 761 17.56 -10.67 6.50
C ASP A 761 16.16 -11.24 6.14
N VAL A 762 15.14 -11.02 6.99
CA VAL A 762 13.75 -11.44 6.70
C VAL A 762 13.19 -10.74 5.45
N VAL A 763 13.50 -9.45 5.24
CA VAL A 763 13.03 -8.71 4.05
C VAL A 763 13.64 -9.30 2.79
N PHE A 764 14.95 -9.52 2.77
CA PHE A 764 15.61 -10.19 1.64
C PHE A 764 14.96 -11.54 1.33
N GLY A 765 14.70 -12.35 2.36
CA GLY A 765 14.05 -13.65 2.20
C GLY A 765 12.65 -13.55 1.60
N LEU A 766 11.80 -12.65 2.12
CA LEU A 766 10.43 -12.47 1.61
C LEU A 766 10.40 -11.93 0.19
N PHE A 767 11.25 -10.97 -0.15
CA PHE A 767 11.36 -10.44 -1.52
C PHE A 767 11.79 -11.55 -2.47
N ARG A 768 12.85 -12.29 -2.12
CA ARG A 768 13.36 -13.42 -2.91
C ARG A 768 12.28 -14.46 -3.17
N LEU A 769 11.53 -14.86 -2.14
CA LEU A 769 10.47 -15.87 -2.23
C LEU A 769 9.23 -15.36 -2.97
N SER A 770 8.97 -14.05 -2.95
CA SER A 770 7.82 -13.44 -3.62
C SER A 770 8.09 -13.12 -5.10
N GLY A 771 9.27 -13.46 -5.62
CA GLY A 771 9.68 -13.21 -7.00
C GLY A 771 10.31 -11.85 -7.26
N TYR A 772 10.73 -11.12 -6.22
CA TYR A 772 11.37 -9.82 -6.31
C TYR A 772 12.85 -9.88 -5.92
N ARG A 773 13.64 -8.94 -6.43
CA ARG A 773 15.02 -8.66 -6.06
C ARG A 773 15.02 -7.42 -5.18
N PHE A 774 15.46 -7.57 -3.93
CA PHE A 774 15.63 -6.43 -3.03
C PHE A 774 17.05 -5.88 -3.18
N CYS A 775 17.16 -4.63 -3.60
CA CYS A 775 18.41 -4.01 -4.01
C CYS A 775 18.72 -2.73 -3.21
N PRO A 776 18.95 -2.83 -1.88
CA PRO A 776 19.24 -1.66 -1.08
C PRO A 776 20.61 -1.07 -1.45
N ARG A 777 20.72 0.26 -1.35
CA ARG A 777 22.02 0.96 -1.34
C ARG A 777 22.77 0.58 -0.06
N LEU A 778 24.04 0.25 -0.20
CA LEU A 778 24.92 -0.05 0.92
C LEU A 778 25.86 1.14 1.17
N ALA A 779 25.49 2.02 2.11
CA ALA A 779 26.34 3.17 2.46
C ALA A 779 27.62 2.78 3.23
N ASP A 780 27.56 1.72 4.05
CA ASP A 780 28.70 1.13 4.74
C ASP A 780 28.80 -0.36 4.40
N VAL A 781 29.67 -0.67 3.44
CA VAL A 781 29.91 -2.04 2.97
C VAL A 781 30.82 -2.80 3.95
N GLY A 782 31.75 -2.12 4.62
CA GLY A 782 32.72 -2.72 5.55
C GLY A 782 32.07 -3.35 6.79
N GLY A 783 30.95 -2.79 7.25
CA GLY A 783 30.15 -3.35 8.35
C GLY A 783 29.24 -4.54 7.97
N THR A 784 29.17 -4.92 6.68
CA THR A 784 28.22 -5.94 6.21
C THR A 784 28.71 -7.37 6.44
N ARG A 785 27.83 -8.23 6.97
CA ARG A 785 28.12 -9.66 7.17
C ARG A 785 27.88 -10.45 5.89
N PHE A 786 28.88 -11.23 5.49
CA PHE A 786 28.83 -12.16 4.37
C PHE A 786 28.66 -13.59 4.88
N TRP A 787 27.85 -14.38 4.18
CA TRP A 787 27.47 -15.74 4.58
C TRP A 787 27.86 -16.76 3.52
N ARG A 788 28.38 -17.91 3.94
CA ARG A 788 28.58 -19.10 3.09
C ARG A 788 27.70 -20.26 3.53
N VAL A 789 27.43 -21.21 2.63
CA VAL A 789 26.70 -22.44 2.95
C VAL A 789 27.68 -23.57 3.29
N ASP A 790 28.62 -23.82 2.36
CA ASP A 790 29.71 -24.77 2.53
C ASP A 790 30.84 -24.11 3.34
N ALA A 791 31.30 -24.80 4.39
CA ALA A 791 32.38 -24.33 5.25
C ALA A 791 33.76 -24.53 4.60
N GLU A 792 33.89 -25.55 3.76
CA GLU A 792 35.17 -25.95 3.14
C GLU A 792 35.43 -25.22 1.81
N ALA A 793 34.45 -24.46 1.30
CA ALA A 793 34.60 -23.69 0.07
C ALA A 793 35.67 -22.60 0.23
N ASP A 794 36.61 -22.55 -0.72
CA ASP A 794 37.67 -21.56 -0.78
C ASP A 794 37.34 -20.47 -1.82
N TYR A 795 37.23 -19.22 -1.33
CA TYR A 795 36.97 -18.04 -2.16
C TYR A 795 38.14 -17.05 -2.21
N GLY A 796 39.37 -17.50 -1.89
CA GLY A 796 40.56 -16.66 -1.87
C GLY A 796 40.45 -15.53 -0.83
N ASP A 797 40.77 -14.30 -1.23
CA ASP A 797 40.76 -13.13 -0.34
C ASP A 797 39.38 -12.86 0.31
N LEU A 798 38.30 -13.23 -0.37
CA LEU A 798 36.92 -13.10 0.13
C LEU A 798 36.63 -14.01 1.34
N ASN A 799 37.48 -14.99 1.62
CA ASN A 799 37.34 -15.84 2.81
C ASN A 799 37.37 -15.02 4.10
N THR A 800 38.13 -13.93 4.10
CA THR A 800 38.22 -13.01 5.24
C THR A 800 36.89 -12.35 5.58
N LEU A 801 35.97 -12.21 4.62
CA LEU A 801 34.64 -11.62 4.78
C LEU A 801 33.58 -12.67 5.12
N ALA A 802 33.64 -13.82 4.45
CA ALA A 802 32.65 -14.89 4.54
C ALA A 802 32.82 -15.73 5.83
N ARG A 803 32.84 -15.11 7.01
CA ARG A 803 33.07 -15.79 8.30
C ARG A 803 31.82 -16.46 8.88
N GLN A 804 30.65 -16.20 8.31
CA GLN A 804 29.37 -16.66 8.84
C GLN A 804 28.78 -17.78 7.99
N ARG A 805 28.01 -18.68 8.61
CA ARG A 805 27.40 -19.84 7.94
C ARG A 805 25.89 -19.81 7.98
N VAL A 806 25.26 -20.06 6.82
CA VAL A 806 23.80 -20.24 6.72
C VAL A 806 23.43 -21.63 7.22
N ASN A 807 22.35 -21.74 7.99
CA ASN A 807 21.85 -23.02 8.46
C ASN A 807 20.60 -23.45 7.66
N LEU A 808 20.78 -24.33 6.69
CA LEU A 808 19.68 -24.84 5.83
C LEU A 808 18.70 -25.74 6.59
N ASP A 809 19.15 -26.43 7.65
CA ASP A 809 18.31 -27.34 8.46
C ASP A 809 17.19 -26.60 9.20
N ARG A 810 17.32 -25.28 9.36
CA ARG A 810 16.26 -24.43 9.91
C ARG A 810 15.12 -24.15 8.93
N ILE A 811 15.37 -24.33 7.62
CA ILE A 811 14.40 -24.01 6.57
C ILE A 811 13.46 -25.19 6.33
N THR A 812 14.01 -26.40 6.18
CA THR A 812 13.27 -27.61 5.79
C THR A 812 12.03 -27.89 6.65
N PRO A 813 12.07 -27.82 8.01
CA PRO A 813 10.89 -28.08 8.85
C PRO A 813 9.76 -27.07 8.67
N HIS A 814 10.06 -25.89 8.14
CA HIS A 814 9.11 -24.77 7.98
C HIS A 814 8.81 -24.45 6.52
N TRP A 815 9.27 -25.26 5.56
CA TRP A 815 9.14 -24.94 4.13
C TRP A 815 7.68 -24.75 3.69
N ASP A 816 6.78 -25.64 4.12
CA ASP A 816 5.37 -25.51 3.76
C ASP A 816 4.71 -24.27 4.39
N ASP A 817 5.09 -23.91 5.62
CA ASP A 817 4.66 -22.67 6.26
C ASP A 817 5.16 -21.42 5.52
N VAL A 818 6.39 -21.46 4.99
CA VAL A 818 6.97 -20.40 4.16
C VAL A 818 6.17 -20.26 2.86
N LEU A 819 5.91 -21.37 2.15
CA LEU A 819 5.11 -21.37 0.91
C LEU A 819 3.69 -20.84 1.16
N ARG A 820 3.06 -21.28 2.25
CA ARG A 820 1.71 -20.87 2.64
C ARG A 820 1.63 -19.38 2.96
N LEU A 821 2.63 -18.86 3.65
CA LEU A 821 2.73 -17.44 3.96
C LEU A 821 2.88 -16.59 2.69
N VAL A 822 3.85 -16.92 1.84
CA VAL A 822 4.14 -16.15 0.62
C VAL A 822 3.00 -16.28 -0.39
N GLY A 823 2.39 -17.46 -0.50
CA GLY A 823 1.18 -17.67 -1.29
C GLY A 823 -0.01 -16.83 -0.81
N SER A 824 -0.24 -16.78 0.50
CA SER A 824 -1.31 -15.94 1.08
C SER A 824 -1.06 -14.45 0.85
N LEU A 825 0.21 -14.00 0.89
CA LEU A 825 0.60 -12.63 0.54
C LEU A 825 0.39 -12.34 -0.95
N LYS A 826 0.84 -13.23 -1.84
CA LYS A 826 0.71 -13.06 -3.30
C LYS A 826 -0.75 -13.00 -3.76
N LEU A 827 -1.63 -13.74 -3.09
CA LEU A 827 -3.06 -13.78 -3.36
C LEU A 827 -3.86 -12.67 -2.64
N GLY A 828 -3.20 -11.80 -1.87
CA GLY A 828 -3.86 -10.71 -1.14
C GLY A 828 -4.78 -11.14 -0.01
N MET A 829 -4.62 -12.37 0.50
CA MET A 829 -5.45 -12.93 1.58
C MET A 829 -5.09 -12.33 2.95
N VAL A 830 -3.85 -11.87 3.12
CA VAL A 830 -3.35 -11.22 4.34
C VAL A 830 -2.61 -9.91 4.03
N PRO A 831 -2.78 -8.86 4.85
CA PRO A 831 -2.04 -7.62 4.68
C PRO A 831 -0.57 -7.77 5.06
N ALA A 832 0.34 -7.35 4.16
CA ALA A 832 1.78 -7.51 4.35
C ALA A 832 2.30 -6.82 5.63
N MET A 833 1.80 -5.63 5.94
CA MET A 833 2.14 -4.89 7.17
C MET A 833 1.84 -5.66 8.46
N GLY A 834 0.77 -6.47 8.49
CA GLY A 834 0.40 -7.30 9.65
C GLY A 834 1.38 -8.46 9.85
N ILE A 835 1.73 -9.13 8.75
CA ILE A 835 2.71 -10.22 8.73
C ILE A 835 4.11 -9.71 9.14
N MET A 836 4.57 -8.59 8.55
CA MET A 836 5.89 -8.03 8.81
C MET A 836 6.13 -7.72 10.30
N ARG A 837 5.10 -7.22 11.00
CA ARG A 837 5.17 -6.99 12.46
C ARG A 837 5.30 -8.27 13.28
N THR A 838 4.75 -9.37 12.78
CA THR A 838 4.82 -10.69 13.43
C THR A 838 6.16 -11.37 13.19
N LEU A 839 6.81 -11.11 12.05
CA LEU A 839 8.10 -11.70 11.70
C LEU A 839 9.31 -10.90 12.22
N GLN A 840 9.26 -9.56 12.15
CA GLN A 840 10.35 -8.68 12.60
C GLN A 840 10.24 -8.32 14.08
N VAL A 841 10.19 -9.34 14.94
CA VAL A 841 10.16 -9.17 16.40
C VAL A 841 11.56 -8.84 16.94
N ASP A 842 11.67 -7.78 17.75
CA ASP A 842 12.90 -7.43 18.48
C ASP A 842 13.50 -8.63 19.26
N GLU A 843 14.83 -8.69 19.40
CA GLU A 843 15.69 -9.65 20.15
C GLU A 843 15.46 -11.18 20.00
N ARG A 844 14.28 -11.67 19.58
CA ARG A 844 13.95 -13.10 19.44
C ARG A 844 12.98 -13.34 18.27
N PRO A 845 13.47 -13.51 17.03
CA PRO A 845 12.62 -13.85 15.88
C PRO A 845 11.99 -15.25 16.03
N THR A 846 10.78 -15.43 15.48
CA THR A 846 10.09 -16.74 15.45
C THR A 846 10.86 -17.76 14.60
N SER A 847 10.60 -19.06 14.77
CA SER A 847 11.28 -20.10 13.97
C SER A 847 11.00 -19.94 12.47
N LEU A 848 9.77 -19.55 12.09
CA LEU A 848 9.43 -19.21 10.71
C LEU A 848 10.19 -17.98 10.21
N ALA A 849 10.30 -16.91 11.03
CA ALA A 849 11.09 -15.73 10.66
C ALA A 849 12.58 -16.06 10.54
N GLN A 850 13.10 -16.96 11.37
CA GLN A 850 14.47 -17.47 11.27
C GLN A 850 14.67 -18.25 9.96
N ALA A 851 13.77 -19.15 9.60
CA ALA A 851 13.82 -19.89 8.34
C ALA A 851 13.87 -18.93 7.12
N ILE A 852 12.99 -17.93 7.10
CA ILE A 852 12.98 -16.90 6.05
C ILE A 852 14.28 -16.08 6.07
N ALA A 853 14.81 -15.75 7.25
CA ALA A 853 16.06 -15.03 7.38
C ALA A 853 17.26 -15.82 6.86
N GLU A 854 17.32 -17.15 7.02
CA GLU A 854 18.41 -17.96 6.43
C GLU A 854 18.42 -17.85 4.90
N ILE A 855 17.25 -17.90 4.24
CA ILE A 855 17.12 -17.64 2.79
C ILE A 855 17.56 -16.22 2.45
N GLY A 856 17.13 -15.25 3.26
CA GLY A 856 17.49 -13.86 3.03
C GLY A 856 18.96 -13.54 3.25
N ARG A 857 19.68 -14.28 4.10
CA ARG A 857 21.15 -14.17 4.23
C ARG A 857 21.87 -14.60 2.96
N ILE A 858 21.37 -15.63 2.29
CA ILE A 858 21.87 -16.06 0.97
C ILE A 858 21.68 -14.92 -0.03
N ASP A 859 20.44 -14.45 -0.22
CA ASP A 859 20.12 -13.43 -1.22
C ASP A 859 20.80 -12.09 -0.93
N LYS A 860 20.89 -11.70 0.33
CA LYS A 860 21.67 -10.54 0.78
C LYS A 860 23.14 -10.65 0.43
N THR A 861 23.76 -11.81 0.65
CA THR A 861 25.18 -12.01 0.32
C THR A 861 25.39 -11.95 -1.18
N ILE A 862 24.50 -12.56 -1.98
CA ILE A 862 24.51 -12.46 -3.45
C ILE A 862 24.38 -11.00 -3.89
N HIS A 863 23.44 -10.24 -3.32
CA HIS A 863 23.28 -8.82 -3.62
C HIS A 863 24.54 -8.03 -3.29
N THR A 864 25.08 -8.18 -2.08
CA THR A 864 26.28 -7.45 -1.64
C THR A 864 27.49 -7.78 -2.52
N LEU A 865 27.72 -9.05 -2.85
CA LEU A 865 28.82 -9.46 -3.74
C LEU A 865 28.69 -8.81 -5.12
N ASN A 866 27.50 -8.86 -5.73
CA ASN A 866 27.28 -8.19 -7.00
C ASN A 866 27.36 -6.67 -6.90
N PHE A 867 26.96 -6.08 -5.78
CA PHE A 867 27.04 -4.64 -5.56
C PHE A 867 28.49 -4.18 -5.48
N ILE A 868 29.40 -4.92 -4.84
CA ILE A 868 30.81 -4.53 -4.77
C ILE A 868 31.56 -4.78 -6.08
N ASP A 869 31.20 -5.84 -6.81
CA ASP A 869 31.83 -6.23 -8.09
C ASP A 869 31.44 -5.28 -9.23
N ASP A 870 30.15 -4.96 -9.36
CA ASP A 870 29.58 -4.31 -10.53
C ASP A 870 29.34 -2.81 -10.31
N GLU A 871 30.22 -1.97 -10.87
CA GLU A 871 30.06 -0.51 -10.84
C GLU A 871 28.76 -0.03 -11.50
N ALA A 872 28.37 -0.63 -12.63
CA ALA A 872 27.17 -0.23 -13.36
C ALA A 872 25.91 -0.46 -12.52
N ARG A 873 25.85 -1.59 -11.79
CA ARG A 873 24.78 -1.88 -10.83
C ARG A 873 24.72 -0.87 -9.68
N ARG A 874 25.87 -0.50 -9.10
CA ARG A 874 25.93 0.53 -8.05
C ARG A 874 25.40 1.86 -8.57
N ARG A 875 25.83 2.24 -9.78
CA ARG A 875 25.42 3.48 -10.44
C ARG A 875 23.92 3.50 -10.75
N ALA A 876 23.38 2.41 -11.30
CA ALA A 876 21.94 2.26 -11.54
C ALA A 876 21.14 2.42 -10.24
N THR A 877 21.60 1.83 -9.13
CA THR A 877 20.97 1.98 -7.82
C THR A 877 20.94 3.44 -7.36
N LEU A 878 22.05 4.16 -7.51
CA LEU A 878 22.09 5.58 -7.16
C LEU A 878 21.21 6.44 -8.04
N LEU A 879 21.22 6.22 -9.36
CA LEU A 879 20.37 6.97 -10.30
C LEU A 879 18.89 6.83 -9.95
N GLN A 880 18.44 5.60 -9.68
CA GLN A 880 17.05 5.34 -9.30
C GLN A 880 16.65 5.97 -7.95
N LEU A 881 17.57 6.05 -6.99
CA LEU A 881 17.34 6.74 -5.71
C LEU A 881 17.29 8.26 -5.89
N ASN A 882 18.14 8.82 -6.76
CA ASN A 882 18.13 10.25 -7.08
C ASN A 882 16.82 10.70 -7.75
N LEU A 883 16.16 9.82 -8.53
CA LEU A 883 14.81 10.10 -9.04
C LEU A 883 13.80 10.30 -7.90
N GLY A 884 13.93 9.53 -6.82
CA GLY A 884 13.12 9.68 -5.61
C GLY A 884 13.27 11.08 -4.98
N GLU A 885 14.50 11.59 -4.90
CA GLU A 885 14.78 12.94 -4.42
C GLU A 885 14.16 14.02 -5.32
N GLY A 886 14.27 13.86 -6.64
CA GLY A 886 13.65 14.75 -7.63
C GLY A 886 12.12 14.82 -7.48
N ARG A 887 11.48 13.65 -7.34
CA ARG A 887 10.04 13.56 -7.08
C ARG A 887 9.66 14.21 -5.75
N HIS A 888 10.43 13.99 -4.68
CA HIS A 888 10.19 14.62 -3.39
C HIS A 888 10.32 16.14 -3.45
N SER A 889 11.27 16.66 -4.23
CA SER A 889 11.40 18.09 -4.48
C SER A 889 10.13 18.66 -5.14
N LEU A 890 9.68 18.06 -6.23
CA LEU A 890 8.43 18.45 -6.90
C LEU A 890 7.21 18.37 -5.97
N ALA A 891 7.11 17.31 -5.17
CA ALA A 891 6.02 17.14 -4.21
C ALA A 891 6.00 18.22 -3.13
N ARG A 892 7.18 18.73 -2.69
CA ARG A 892 7.25 19.86 -1.73
C ARG A 892 6.74 21.15 -2.34
N GLU A 893 7.07 21.43 -3.60
CA GLU A 893 6.59 22.61 -4.31
C GLU A 893 5.08 22.58 -4.52
N VAL A 894 4.52 21.41 -4.83
CA VAL A 894 3.07 21.21 -4.89
C VAL A 894 2.45 21.42 -3.51
N PHE A 895 2.99 20.79 -2.45
CA PHE A 895 2.47 20.83 -1.07
C PHE A 895 2.92 22.08 -0.29
N HIS A 896 2.71 23.28 -0.84
CA HIS A 896 3.21 24.54 -0.26
C HIS A 896 2.28 25.16 0.82
N GLY A 897 0.97 24.87 0.78
CA GLY A 897 -0.02 25.42 1.69
C GLY A 897 0.30 25.13 3.16
N LYS A 898 -0.10 26.03 4.05
CA LYS A 898 0.11 25.92 5.52
C LYS A 898 1.58 25.58 5.90
N ARG A 899 2.55 26.17 5.20
CA ARG A 899 4.00 25.96 5.41
C ARG A 899 4.45 24.50 5.20
N GLY A 900 3.73 23.73 4.38
CA GLY A 900 3.99 22.32 4.15
C GLY A 900 3.69 21.41 5.35
N GLU A 901 2.95 21.91 6.36
CA GLU A 901 2.55 21.14 7.54
C GLU A 901 1.18 20.48 7.34
N LEU A 902 1.02 19.24 7.79
CA LEU A 902 -0.19 18.44 7.60
C LEU A 902 -1.17 18.62 8.76
N PHE A 903 -2.36 19.19 8.52
CA PHE A 903 -3.35 19.52 9.56
C PHE A 903 -4.46 18.46 9.77
N GLN A 904 -4.30 17.27 9.19
CA GLN A 904 -5.27 16.19 9.28
C GLN A 904 -5.11 15.39 10.59
N ARG A 905 -6.21 15.27 11.35
CA ARG A 905 -6.21 14.61 12.68
C ARG A 905 -6.36 13.10 12.59
N TYR A 906 -7.12 12.63 11.61
CA TYR A 906 -7.47 11.22 11.44
C TYR A 906 -6.65 10.60 10.33
N ARG A 907 -6.40 9.30 10.44
CA ARG A 907 -5.58 8.55 9.49
C ARG A 907 -6.11 8.63 8.06
N GLU A 908 -7.41 8.35 7.86
CA GLU A 908 -8.04 8.40 6.54
C GLU A 908 -7.84 9.76 5.86
N GLY A 909 -8.03 10.87 6.59
CA GLY A 909 -7.77 12.20 6.04
C GLY A 909 -6.30 12.49 5.74
N GLN A 910 -5.35 11.89 6.47
CA GLN A 910 -3.92 11.97 6.14
C GLN A 910 -3.61 11.17 4.86
N GLU A 911 -4.17 9.97 4.73
CA GLU A 911 -4.02 9.09 3.57
C GLU A 911 -4.64 9.72 2.31
N ASP A 912 -5.90 10.17 2.37
CA ASP A 912 -6.59 10.80 1.23
C ASP A 912 -5.83 12.04 0.73
N GLN A 913 -5.39 12.91 1.65
CA GLN A 913 -4.66 14.13 1.29
C GLN A 913 -3.30 13.85 0.63
N LEU A 914 -2.52 12.91 1.19
CA LEU A 914 -1.21 12.55 0.64
C LEU A 914 -1.31 11.71 -0.63
N SER A 915 -2.35 10.89 -0.78
CA SER A 915 -2.66 10.19 -2.03
C SER A 915 -3.08 11.17 -3.13
N ALA A 916 -3.86 12.22 -2.80
CA ALA A 916 -4.16 13.31 -3.74
C ALA A 916 -2.90 14.06 -4.17
N LEU A 917 -1.97 14.33 -3.25
CA LEU A 917 -0.64 14.88 -3.57
C LEU A 917 0.10 13.98 -4.58
N GLY A 918 0.20 12.68 -4.31
CA GLY A 918 0.85 11.72 -5.22
C GLY A 918 0.23 11.70 -6.61
N LEU A 919 -1.10 11.77 -6.69
CA LEU A 919 -1.84 11.80 -7.95
C LEU A 919 -1.54 13.08 -8.74
N VAL A 920 -1.60 14.26 -8.10
CA VAL A 920 -1.29 15.55 -8.75
C VAL A 920 0.17 15.59 -9.23
N VAL A 921 1.12 15.07 -8.43
CA VAL A 921 2.52 14.95 -8.85
C VAL A 921 2.64 14.06 -10.09
N ASN A 922 1.90 12.95 -10.17
CA ASN A 922 1.88 12.10 -11.37
C ASN A 922 1.24 12.79 -12.59
N MET A 923 0.22 13.63 -12.40
CA MET A 923 -0.35 14.43 -13.49
C MET A 923 0.68 15.45 -14.02
N ILE A 924 1.44 16.10 -13.15
CA ILE A 924 2.53 17.00 -13.55
C ILE A 924 3.63 16.24 -14.30
N VAL A 925 4.06 15.09 -13.77
CA VAL A 925 5.07 14.24 -14.42
C VAL A 925 4.60 13.84 -15.82
N LEU A 926 3.37 13.34 -15.96
CA LEU A 926 2.81 12.95 -17.24
C LEU A 926 2.77 14.12 -18.23
N TRP A 927 2.29 15.28 -17.78
CA TRP A 927 2.26 16.48 -18.62
C TRP A 927 3.67 16.89 -19.06
N ASN A 928 4.62 16.95 -18.13
CA ASN A 928 6.01 17.28 -18.45
C ASN A 928 6.61 16.29 -19.45
N THR A 929 6.43 14.98 -19.24
CA THR A 929 6.92 13.96 -20.17
C THR A 929 6.31 14.11 -21.57
N LEU A 930 5.00 14.38 -21.69
CA LEU A 930 4.33 14.61 -22.98
C LEU A 930 4.93 15.80 -23.74
N TYR A 931 5.12 16.94 -23.06
CA TYR A 931 5.65 18.13 -23.70
C TYR A 931 7.14 18.03 -23.98
N MET A 932 7.91 17.38 -23.10
CA MET A 932 9.32 17.09 -23.37
C MET A 932 9.48 16.20 -24.61
N ASP A 933 8.66 15.15 -24.76
CA ASP A 933 8.67 14.27 -25.94
C ASP A 933 8.33 15.04 -27.23
N ALA A 934 7.34 15.94 -27.17
CA ALA A 934 6.99 16.82 -28.27
C ALA A 934 8.12 17.80 -28.64
N VAL A 935 8.79 18.39 -27.65
CA VAL A 935 9.95 19.26 -27.87
C VAL A 935 11.11 18.48 -28.50
N LEU A 936 11.38 17.25 -28.04
CA LEU A 936 12.39 16.39 -28.65
C LEU A 936 12.06 16.07 -30.12
N ALA A 937 10.80 15.79 -30.44
CA ALA A 937 10.35 15.59 -31.82
C ALA A 937 10.56 16.85 -32.68
N GLN A 938 10.22 18.03 -32.14
CA GLN A 938 10.44 19.31 -32.83
C GLN A 938 11.95 19.55 -33.05
N LEU A 939 12.79 19.41 -32.03
CA LEU A 939 14.23 19.59 -32.13
C LEU A 939 14.85 18.67 -33.19
N ARG A 940 14.44 17.39 -33.23
CA ARG A 940 14.87 16.44 -34.29
C ARG A 940 14.44 16.92 -35.67
N SER A 941 13.22 17.45 -35.82
CA SER A 941 12.73 18.01 -37.09
C SER A 941 13.45 19.29 -37.53
N GLU A 942 13.94 20.09 -36.58
CA GLU A 942 14.76 21.29 -36.80
C GLU A 942 16.24 20.95 -37.11
N GLY A 943 16.60 19.67 -37.15
CA GLY A 943 17.97 19.22 -37.40
C GLY A 943 18.87 19.25 -36.16
N TYR A 944 18.33 19.50 -34.97
CA TYR A 944 19.09 19.43 -33.72
C TYR A 944 19.43 17.96 -33.40
N ARG A 945 20.73 17.67 -33.20
CA ARG A 945 21.19 16.32 -32.87
C ARG A 945 20.92 15.99 -31.40
N VAL A 946 19.80 15.33 -31.14
CA VAL A 946 19.50 14.72 -29.83
C VAL A 946 20.28 13.40 -29.72
N LYS A 947 21.20 13.32 -28.78
CA LYS A 947 21.94 12.09 -28.48
C LYS A 947 21.13 11.17 -27.57
N PRO A 948 21.02 9.86 -27.85
CA PRO A 948 20.28 8.93 -26.99
C PRO A 948 20.76 8.92 -25.52
N GLU A 949 22.07 9.05 -25.30
CA GLU A 949 22.66 9.12 -23.96
C GLU A 949 22.27 10.38 -23.18
N ASP A 950 22.00 11.50 -23.87
CA ASP A 950 21.55 12.74 -23.23
C ASP A 950 20.03 12.68 -22.95
N GLU A 951 19.26 12.10 -23.86
CA GLU A 951 17.81 11.87 -23.73
C GLU A 951 17.48 10.99 -22.50
N ALA A 952 18.22 9.90 -22.32
CA ALA A 952 18.08 9.01 -21.18
C ALA A 952 18.39 9.68 -19.82
N ARG A 953 19.06 10.84 -19.81
CA ARG A 953 19.44 11.61 -18.61
C ARG A 953 18.54 12.81 -18.34
N LEU A 954 17.46 12.96 -19.09
CA LEU A 954 16.41 13.95 -18.84
C LEU A 954 15.52 13.52 -17.66
N SER A 955 14.82 14.46 -17.03
CA SER A 955 13.86 14.14 -15.98
C SER A 955 12.60 15.02 -16.08
N PRO A 956 11.41 14.49 -15.74
CA PRO A 956 10.15 15.23 -15.84
C PRO A 956 9.82 16.04 -14.58
N PHE A 957 10.76 16.22 -13.64
CA PHE A 957 10.47 16.85 -12.34
C PHE A 957 10.64 18.38 -12.34
N GLY A 958 11.03 18.97 -13.48
CA GLY A 958 11.12 20.42 -13.65
C GLY A 958 9.75 21.11 -13.46
N HIS A 959 9.74 22.23 -12.75
CA HIS A 959 8.50 22.94 -12.39
C HIS A 959 8.59 24.46 -12.56
N GLU A 960 9.69 24.99 -13.11
CA GLU A 960 9.89 26.43 -13.28
C GLU A 960 8.89 27.07 -14.26
N HIS A 961 8.40 26.31 -15.24
CA HIS A 961 7.37 26.74 -16.20
C HIS A 961 5.93 26.62 -15.65
N ILE A 962 5.77 26.09 -14.43
CA ILE A 962 4.46 25.85 -13.82
C ILE A 962 4.19 26.90 -12.76
N ASN A 963 3.13 27.66 -12.94
CA ASN A 963 2.65 28.55 -11.89
C ASN A 963 1.84 27.78 -10.85
N MET A 964 2.47 27.56 -9.68
CA MET A 964 1.86 26.84 -8.54
C MET A 964 1.03 27.74 -7.63
N LEU A 965 1.16 29.08 -7.73
CA LEU A 965 0.65 30.05 -6.75
C LEU A 965 -0.27 31.11 -7.37
N GLY A 966 -1.24 31.59 -6.59
CA GLY A 966 -1.92 32.87 -6.81
C GLY A 966 -2.94 32.95 -7.96
N ARG A 967 -2.90 32.07 -8.96
CA ARG A 967 -3.85 32.03 -10.08
C ARG A 967 -4.47 30.65 -10.24
N TYR A 968 -5.77 30.55 -9.97
CA TYR A 968 -6.56 29.33 -10.14
C TYR A 968 -7.56 29.51 -11.29
N SER A 969 -7.08 29.33 -12.53
CA SER A 969 -7.91 29.35 -13.73
C SER A 969 -8.28 27.94 -14.15
N PHE A 970 -9.58 27.62 -14.19
CA PHE A 970 -10.09 26.34 -14.69
C PHE A 970 -10.56 26.51 -16.13
N SER A 971 -9.63 26.86 -17.01
CA SER A 971 -9.86 27.08 -18.44
C SER A 971 -8.89 26.23 -19.24
N VAL A 972 -9.40 25.46 -20.20
CA VAL A 972 -8.57 24.68 -21.12
C VAL A 972 -8.42 25.49 -22.41
N PRO A 973 -7.19 25.75 -22.93
CA PRO A 973 -7.01 26.39 -24.22
C PRO A 973 -7.73 25.64 -25.34
N GLU A 974 -8.21 26.37 -26.35
CA GLU A 974 -9.02 25.79 -27.43
C GLU A 974 -8.31 24.64 -28.16
N ALA A 975 -6.99 24.76 -28.38
CA ALA A 975 -6.17 23.70 -28.97
C ALA A 975 -6.25 22.40 -28.15
N VAL A 976 -6.12 22.49 -26.82
CA VAL A 976 -6.22 21.34 -25.91
C VAL A 976 -7.63 20.77 -25.88
N ALA A 977 -8.66 21.62 -25.99
CA ALA A 977 -10.05 21.17 -26.10
C ALA A 977 -10.31 20.39 -27.41
N ARG A 978 -9.57 20.66 -28.49
CA ARG A 978 -9.56 19.87 -29.74
C ARG A 978 -8.66 18.63 -29.69
N GLY A 979 -7.96 18.38 -28.57
CA GLY A 979 -7.04 17.25 -28.39
C GLY A 979 -5.60 17.54 -28.83
N GLU A 980 -5.31 18.72 -29.36
CA GLU A 980 -3.98 19.17 -29.80
C GLU A 980 -3.08 19.52 -28.60
N LEU A 981 -1.76 19.49 -28.76
CA LEU A 981 -0.83 20.05 -27.76
C LEU A 981 -0.88 21.58 -27.77
N ARG A 982 -0.53 22.21 -26.64
CA ARG A 982 -0.25 23.65 -26.61
C ARG A 982 0.91 23.96 -27.55
N PRO A 983 0.91 25.14 -28.19
CA PRO A 983 2.08 25.62 -28.91
C PRO A 983 3.30 25.61 -27.98
N LEU A 984 4.41 25.07 -28.47
CA LEU A 984 5.70 25.13 -27.79
C LEU A 984 6.21 26.58 -27.82
N SER A 985 6.80 27.04 -26.72
CA SER A 985 7.32 28.41 -26.60
C SER A 985 8.42 28.64 -27.64
N ARG A 986 8.44 29.79 -28.32
CA ARG A 986 9.54 30.15 -29.22
C ARG A 986 10.70 30.72 -28.40
N LYS A 987 11.93 30.52 -28.89
CA LYS A 987 13.15 31.01 -28.23
C LYS A 987 13.16 32.54 -28.04
N ASP A 988 12.39 33.27 -28.84
CA ASP A 988 12.29 34.73 -28.84
C ASP A 988 11.14 35.28 -27.96
N ASP A 989 10.33 34.43 -27.32
CA ASP A 989 9.18 34.83 -26.48
C ASP A 989 9.52 34.99 -24.97
N VAL A 990 10.80 34.97 -24.59
CA VAL A 990 11.29 35.02 -23.19
C VAL A 990 11.85 36.38 -22.80
#